data_AF-B6QI99-F1
#
_entry.id   AF-B6QI99-F1
#
_cell.length_a   1.000
_cell.length_b   1.000
_cell.length_c   1.000
_cell.angle_alpha   90.00
_cell.angle_beta   90.00
_cell.angle_gamma   90.00
#
_symmetry.space_group_name_H-M   'P 1'
#
loop_
_entity.id
_entity.type
_entity.pdbx_description
1 polymer ?
#
loop_
_entity_poly.entity_id
_entity_poly.type
_entity_poly.pdbx_seq_one_letter_code
_entity_poly.pdbx_strand_id
1 'polypeptide(L)'
;MPATVAPLATKAGIPTTLTSHPDNPIPEEPQNIPHISTSQIIPNIIQDSHSTASNRSVFALSESGSDTAETSTTEHSDDGNGSQFDDAALEKPQTTTRPRRASTVLISESSEDVQRLLGNIGAGGTQLVEKVCCGGGCCLSQALERSEIVVLNPIKTPDNPAYRSLNLKIRTLALDSELTNIVPLPEKTVSFAPVSSDLVDVQLGPKDHPPEFVQPHPPYDVFRAPLHHARELTKPGAEKRTYHFDIDVTDYPIEGGDVDFVVGGAIGVCPMNSDDAVDGVFNCLGIPKPIRDKKILVRTTSGRWPTIWGDEKARELVTTRRELLRWCSDIQSYPPTKQLLRVMAEYASDPHEKKILTFLCSAQGQSVFCDLRTGVHVSIEQLLQAFPSSLPPLDYLLSVLGTLMPRFYSLSQDPTISCTTRNGDCRRIIEIAVTVHKSKDWKHGTRSGVGSGFLQRLADQVIAAEKQGIDPKTLDIHIPMFRGLMANPLAREFILDGPMLLIGAGVGIAPFRGFVQRRLKSANCANKVWVLQGVRDSLLDELYSGEWGVHEEQVKKVVQSRRGESRYVQEEVRHQADLVWFVINALDGRVFVCGSSKGMGEGVEEALIEVAMAKGNLNREEAKEFWARKKDAGQYIAETW
;
A
#
# COMPACT_ATOMS: atom_id res chain seq x y z
N MET A 1 -16.58 54.86 31.29
CA MET A 1 -17.42 53.64 31.34
C MET A 1 -16.88 52.62 30.34
N PRO A 2 -16.01 51.68 30.74
CA PRO A 2 -15.65 50.55 29.89
C PRO A 2 -16.82 49.56 29.81
N ALA A 3 -17.00 48.90 28.66
CA ALA A 3 -18.01 47.85 28.50
C ALA A 3 -17.48 46.50 29.02
N THR A 4 -18.36 45.71 29.65
CA THR A 4 -18.00 44.44 30.29
C THR A 4 -17.71 43.36 29.25
N VAL A 5 -16.54 42.72 29.35
CA VAL A 5 -16.19 41.54 28.54
C VAL A 5 -16.89 40.31 29.09
N ALA A 6 -17.54 39.52 28.23
CA ALA A 6 -18.15 38.25 28.62
C ALA A 6 -17.06 37.17 28.87
N PRO A 7 -17.23 36.24 29.83
CA PRO A 7 -16.23 35.22 30.13
C PRO A 7 -16.00 34.26 28.97
N LEU A 8 -14.78 33.70 28.87
CA LEU A 8 -14.52 32.55 28.01
C LEU A 8 -15.39 31.36 28.45
N ALA A 9 -15.88 30.58 27.49
CA ALA A 9 -16.54 29.32 27.77
C ALA A 9 -15.60 28.39 28.54
N THR A 10 -16.08 27.84 29.65
CA THR A 10 -15.38 26.80 30.42
C THR A 10 -15.18 25.55 29.58
N LYS A 11 -14.08 24.82 29.79
CA LYS A 11 -13.87 23.49 29.18
C LYS A 11 -15.13 22.63 29.42
N ALA A 12 -15.76 22.15 28.34
CA ALA A 12 -16.70 21.07 28.46
C ALA A 12 -15.96 19.84 29.03
N GLY A 13 -16.51 19.22 30.08
CA GLY A 13 -15.93 17.99 30.63
C GLY A 13 -16.01 16.87 29.60
N ILE A 14 -14.97 16.02 29.57
CA ILE A 14 -15.00 14.77 28.80
C ILE A 14 -16.15 13.92 29.38
N PRO A 15 -17.05 13.33 28.57
CA PRO A 15 -18.10 12.46 29.08
C PRO A 15 -17.53 11.29 29.87
N THR A 16 -18.21 10.83 30.92
CA THR A 16 -17.88 9.57 31.59
C THR A 16 -18.70 8.42 30.99
N THR A 17 -18.19 7.19 31.05
CA THR A 17 -18.98 5.98 30.76
C THR A 17 -18.98 5.03 31.96
N LEU A 18 -19.73 3.93 31.86
CA LEU A 18 -19.75 2.88 32.88
C LEU A 18 -18.42 2.09 32.96
N THR A 19 -17.56 2.16 31.95
CA THR A 19 -16.33 1.35 31.84
C THR A 19 -15.05 2.19 31.71
N SER A 20 -15.17 3.48 31.38
CA SER A 20 -14.04 4.42 31.32
C SER A 20 -14.23 5.63 32.25
N HIS A 21 -13.32 5.76 33.21
CA HIS A 21 -13.21 6.87 34.15
C HIS A 21 -11.75 7.39 34.14
N PRO A 22 -11.51 8.72 34.20
CA PRO A 22 -10.15 9.27 34.15
C PRO A 22 -9.23 8.74 35.26
N ASP A 23 -9.78 8.51 36.46
CA ASP A 23 -9.02 8.03 37.63
C ASP A 23 -8.96 6.49 37.78
N ASN A 24 -9.45 5.71 36.81
CA ASN A 24 -9.33 4.25 36.83
C ASN A 24 -8.15 3.81 35.94
N PRO A 25 -7.10 3.11 36.45
CA PRO A 25 -5.94 2.74 35.63
C PRO A 25 -6.16 1.55 34.68
N ILE A 26 -7.13 0.67 34.94
CA ILE A 26 -7.41 -0.53 34.10
C ILE A 26 -8.93 -0.78 34.03
N PRO A 27 -9.53 -1.09 32.88
CA PRO A 27 -10.95 -1.42 32.80
C PRO A 27 -11.19 -2.85 33.29
N GLU A 28 -12.00 -3.00 34.35
CA GLU A 28 -12.48 -4.31 34.82
C GLU A 28 -13.82 -4.67 34.18
N GLU A 29 -14.09 -5.97 34.00
CA GLU A 29 -15.42 -6.42 33.56
C GLU A 29 -16.48 -6.18 34.66
N PRO A 30 -17.69 -5.69 34.31
CA PRO A 30 -18.72 -5.43 35.30
C PRO A 30 -19.24 -6.75 35.90
N GLN A 31 -18.85 -7.03 37.15
CA GLN A 31 -19.18 -8.25 37.92
C GLN A 31 -20.68 -8.53 38.11
N ASN A 32 -21.57 -7.63 37.65
CA ASN A 32 -23.02 -7.73 37.76
C ASN A 32 -23.71 -7.67 36.39
N ILE A 33 -23.38 -8.62 35.50
CA ILE A 33 -24.30 -9.00 34.42
C ILE A 33 -25.37 -9.92 35.04
N PRO A 34 -26.68 -9.66 34.84
CA PRO A 34 -27.73 -10.56 35.34
C PRO A 34 -27.72 -11.86 34.53
N HIS A 35 -26.96 -12.85 35.00
CA HIS A 35 -26.90 -14.18 34.40
C HIS A 35 -28.30 -14.83 34.36
N ILE A 36 -28.72 -15.27 33.17
CA ILE A 36 -29.85 -16.17 33.02
C ILE A 36 -29.43 -17.54 33.58
N SER A 37 -29.90 -17.85 34.78
CA SER A 37 -29.53 -19.08 35.51
C SER A 37 -30.11 -20.34 34.87
N THR A 38 -29.37 -20.97 33.96
CA THR A 38 -29.66 -22.33 33.50
C THR A 38 -29.13 -23.38 34.48
N SER A 39 -30.03 -24.28 34.92
CA SER A 39 -29.76 -25.58 35.55
C SER A 39 -28.82 -25.62 36.77
N GLN A 40 -29.40 -25.68 37.97
CA GLN A 40 -28.82 -26.46 39.06
C GLN A 40 -29.18 -27.94 38.87
N ILE A 41 -28.19 -28.82 38.98
CA ILE A 41 -28.38 -30.28 38.98
C ILE A 41 -28.52 -30.74 40.43
N ILE A 42 -29.56 -31.52 40.74
CA ILE A 42 -29.76 -32.18 42.03
C ILE A 42 -29.67 -33.71 41.81
N PRO A 43 -29.05 -34.50 42.71
CA PRO A 43 -28.78 -35.92 42.46
C PRO A 43 -30.02 -36.82 42.43
N ASN A 44 -29.88 -37.97 41.77
CA ASN A 44 -30.91 -39.01 41.65
C ASN A 44 -31.47 -39.48 43.00
N ILE A 45 -32.79 -39.47 43.14
CA ILE A 45 -33.56 -40.32 44.06
C ILE A 45 -34.68 -41.01 43.26
N ILE A 46 -34.89 -42.30 43.53
CA ILE A 46 -35.82 -43.17 42.82
C ILE A 46 -37.21 -43.09 43.46
N GLN A 47 -38.27 -42.86 42.66
CA GLN A 47 -39.59 -43.48 42.86
C GLN A 47 -40.56 -43.26 41.68
N ASP A 48 -41.61 -44.10 41.63
CA ASP A 48 -42.56 -44.24 40.51
C ASP A 48 -43.64 -43.14 40.44
N SER A 49 -44.19 -42.92 39.23
CA SER A 49 -45.60 -43.26 38.88
C SER A 49 -46.30 -42.37 37.83
N HIS A 50 -46.95 -43.04 36.88
CA HIS A 50 -48.17 -42.69 36.12
C HIS A 50 -48.67 -41.22 35.98
N SER A 51 -48.78 -40.71 34.73
CA SER A 51 -50.04 -40.73 33.92
C SER A 51 -50.23 -39.58 32.89
N THR A 52 -50.89 -39.90 31.76
CA THR A 52 -51.71 -39.08 30.81
C THR A 52 -51.45 -37.56 30.64
N ALA A 53 -51.05 -37.09 29.44
CA ALA A 53 -51.88 -36.77 28.25
C ALA A 53 -52.68 -35.45 28.33
N SER A 54 -52.69 -34.57 27.32
CA SER A 54 -53.38 -34.80 26.02
C SER A 54 -52.93 -33.87 24.86
N ASN A 55 -53.37 -34.18 23.63
CA ASN A 55 -52.84 -33.66 22.35
C ASN A 55 -53.55 -32.41 21.77
N ARG A 56 -52.81 -31.66 20.92
CA ARG A 56 -53.12 -31.32 19.50
C ARG A 56 -51.95 -30.46 18.92
N SER A 57 -51.09 -30.99 18.04
CA SER A 57 -51.21 -31.07 16.55
C SER A 57 -51.30 -29.68 15.87
N VAL A 58 -50.63 -29.39 14.74
CA VAL A 58 -50.70 -30.10 13.43
C VAL A 58 -49.39 -29.99 12.61
N PHE A 59 -48.84 -31.14 12.21
CA PHE A 59 -47.96 -31.46 11.04
C PHE A 59 -46.72 -30.63 10.67
N ALA A 60 -45.57 -31.32 10.66
CA ALA A 60 -44.73 -31.52 9.48
C ALA A 60 -44.40 -33.02 9.36
N LEU A 61 -44.01 -33.52 8.18
CA LEU A 61 -43.67 -34.94 7.94
C LEU A 61 -42.17 -35.15 7.64
N SER A 62 -41.67 -36.35 7.96
CA SER A 62 -40.32 -36.87 7.67
C SER A 62 -40.23 -37.48 6.24
N GLU A 63 -39.17 -38.12 5.70
CA GLU A 63 -37.89 -38.72 6.18
C GLU A 63 -36.95 -38.87 4.93
N SER A 64 -35.75 -39.48 4.85
CA SER A 64 -34.86 -40.28 5.74
C SER A 64 -33.39 -40.26 5.22
N GLY A 65 -32.42 -40.82 5.98
CA GLY A 65 -31.03 -41.14 5.55
C GLY A 65 -30.01 -40.00 5.78
N SER A 66 -28.99 -40.09 6.65
CA SER A 66 -27.87 -41.07 6.81
C SER A 66 -26.75 -40.87 5.76
N ASP A 67 -25.46 -40.85 6.11
CA ASP A 67 -24.76 -41.42 7.27
C ASP A 67 -23.90 -40.43 8.10
N THR A 68 -23.50 -40.88 9.31
CA THR A 68 -22.50 -40.32 10.24
C THR A 68 -21.09 -40.91 9.94
N ALA A 69 -19.95 -40.63 10.62
CA ALA A 69 -19.59 -39.93 11.86
C ALA A 69 -18.12 -39.41 11.72
N GLU A 70 -17.72 -38.22 12.19
CA GLU A 70 -17.28 -37.81 13.56
C GLU A 70 -15.77 -37.94 13.90
N THR A 71 -15.09 -36.79 14.06
CA THR A 71 -14.01 -36.50 15.05
C THR A 71 -12.65 -37.26 14.91
N SER A 72 -11.56 -36.93 15.62
CA SER A 72 -11.36 -36.03 16.76
C SER A 72 -10.01 -35.26 16.77
N THR A 73 -9.87 -34.37 17.76
CA THR A 73 -8.60 -33.85 18.31
C THR A 73 -7.82 -34.98 19.05
N THR A 74 -6.64 -34.83 19.69
CA THR A 74 -6.10 -33.69 20.46
C THR A 74 -4.58 -33.82 20.76
N GLU A 75 -3.94 -32.68 21.07
CA GLU A 75 -2.82 -32.50 22.03
C GLU A 75 -1.36 -33.00 21.79
N HIS A 76 -0.47 -32.51 22.67
CA HIS A 76 0.98 -32.73 22.77
C HIS A 76 1.34 -33.31 24.15
N SER A 77 2.38 -34.14 24.21
CA SER A 77 3.24 -34.29 25.40
C SER A 77 4.61 -34.91 25.01
N ASP A 78 5.54 -34.93 25.96
CA ASP A 78 7.00 -34.85 25.72
C ASP A 78 7.79 -36.19 25.79
N ASP A 79 9.12 -36.05 25.65
CA ASP A 79 10.21 -36.96 26.11
C ASP A 79 10.61 -38.21 25.30
N GLY A 80 11.89 -38.62 25.44
CA GLY A 80 12.17 -40.08 25.49
C GLY A 80 13.56 -40.67 25.17
N ASN A 81 14.43 -40.02 24.38
CA ASN A 81 15.88 -40.32 24.17
C ASN A 81 16.42 -41.81 24.23
N GLY A 82 17.00 -42.33 23.13
CA GLY A 82 18.13 -43.29 23.20
C GLY A 82 18.24 -44.44 22.18
N SER A 83 19.34 -44.46 21.40
CA SER A 83 20.18 -45.60 20.91
C SER A 83 19.55 -46.98 20.54
N GLN A 84 19.97 -47.72 19.49
CA GLN A 84 21.29 -47.78 18.84
C GLN A 84 21.30 -48.58 17.49
N PHE A 85 22.36 -48.39 16.68
CA PHE A 85 22.96 -49.24 15.63
C PHE A 85 22.39 -49.38 14.18
N ASP A 86 23.32 -49.09 13.25
CA ASP A 86 23.71 -49.74 11.97
C ASP A 86 22.96 -49.61 10.62
N ASP A 87 23.64 -48.89 9.71
CA ASP A 87 23.89 -49.10 8.28
C ASP A 87 22.86 -49.81 7.36
N ALA A 88 22.35 -49.03 6.37
CA ALA A 88 22.81 -49.17 4.98
C ALA A 88 22.42 -47.95 4.10
N ALA A 89 23.12 -47.80 2.97
CA ALA A 89 23.13 -46.62 2.10
C ALA A 89 21.90 -46.41 1.18
N LEU A 90 21.90 -45.20 0.57
CA LEU A 90 21.28 -44.76 -0.70
C LEU A 90 20.00 -43.88 -0.67
N GLU A 91 20.10 -42.82 -1.48
CA GLU A 91 19.08 -41.97 -2.12
C GLU A 91 18.03 -41.20 -1.28
N LYS A 92 18.05 -39.87 -1.44
CA LYS A 92 16.97 -38.95 -1.11
C LYS A 92 16.71 -38.01 -2.29
N PRO A 93 15.45 -37.92 -2.74
CA PRO A 93 14.91 -36.62 -3.11
C PRO A 93 13.51 -36.39 -2.52
N GLN A 94 13.33 -35.28 -1.81
CA GLN A 94 12.23 -34.31 -2.02
C GLN A 94 12.28 -33.22 -0.93
N THR A 95 12.19 -31.97 -1.36
CA THR A 95 12.18 -30.78 -0.49
C THR A 95 10.75 -30.26 -0.34
N THR A 96 10.29 -30.09 0.90
CA THR A 96 8.95 -29.55 1.18
C THR A 96 8.92 -28.03 1.00
N THR A 97 8.30 -27.58 -0.08
CA THR A 97 8.24 -26.17 -0.49
C THR A 97 7.18 -25.38 0.29
N ARG A 98 7.56 -24.81 1.44
CA ARG A 98 6.74 -23.77 2.11
C ARG A 98 6.62 -22.52 1.21
N PRO A 99 5.41 -21.98 0.98
CA PRO A 99 5.23 -20.77 0.19
C PRO A 99 5.86 -19.55 0.87
N ARG A 100 6.69 -18.79 0.14
CA ARG A 100 7.35 -17.57 0.65
C ARG A 100 6.45 -16.36 0.43
N ARG A 101 6.01 -15.70 1.52
CA ARG A 101 5.39 -14.37 1.46
C ARG A 101 6.46 -13.33 1.08
N ALA A 102 6.14 -12.43 0.16
CA ALA A 102 7.01 -11.30 -0.14
C ALA A 102 7.04 -10.33 1.06
N SER A 103 8.23 -9.80 1.39
CA SER A 103 8.39 -8.71 2.36
C SER A 103 8.56 -7.39 1.60
N THR A 104 7.85 -6.35 2.03
CA THR A 104 7.90 -5.00 1.45
C THR A 104 8.52 -3.98 2.40
N VAL A 105 9.20 -4.43 3.47
CA VAL A 105 9.80 -3.55 4.48
C VAL A 105 11.15 -3.00 4.00
N LEU A 106 11.25 -1.68 3.92
CA LEU A 106 12.48 -0.94 3.63
C LEU A 106 13.21 -0.65 4.95
N ILE A 107 14.30 -1.38 5.24
CA ILE A 107 14.94 -1.38 6.58
C ILE A 107 16.05 -0.31 6.72
N SER A 108 16.53 0.30 5.63
CA SER A 108 17.59 1.32 5.68
C SER A 108 17.55 2.27 4.49
N GLU A 109 17.72 3.58 4.73
CA GLU A 109 17.84 4.61 3.69
C GLU A 109 19.27 5.09 3.46
N SER A 110 20.22 4.81 4.36
CA SER A 110 21.64 5.19 4.21
C SER A 110 22.61 4.04 4.44
N SER A 111 23.83 4.16 3.91
CA SER A 111 24.94 3.24 4.20
C SER A 111 25.39 3.29 5.67
N GLU A 112 25.15 4.40 6.36
CA GLU A 112 25.54 4.61 7.76
C GLU A 112 24.58 3.88 8.72
N ASP A 113 23.28 3.82 8.39
CA ASP A 113 22.30 3.02 9.13
C ASP A 113 22.55 1.52 8.96
N VAL A 114 22.93 1.09 7.74
CA VAL A 114 23.38 -0.30 7.49
C VAL A 114 24.62 -0.63 8.34
N GLN A 115 25.60 0.28 8.44
CA GLN A 115 26.78 0.07 9.30
C GLN A 115 26.43 0.03 10.79
N ARG A 116 25.47 0.85 11.27
CA ARG A 116 24.96 0.78 12.65
C ARG A 116 24.26 -0.55 12.96
N LEU A 117 23.43 -1.04 12.04
CA LEU A 117 22.76 -2.34 12.16
C LEU A 117 23.76 -3.50 12.18
N LEU A 118 24.81 -3.44 11.35
CA LEU A 118 25.87 -4.45 11.29
C LEU A 118 26.82 -4.42 12.49
N GLY A 119 27.03 -3.25 13.12
CA GLY A 119 27.99 -3.10 14.22
C GLY A 119 27.61 -3.79 15.54
N ASN A 120 26.31 -4.07 15.76
CA ASN A 120 25.78 -4.57 17.04
C ASN A 120 25.35 -6.04 17.02
N ILE A 121 25.43 -6.75 15.89
CA ILE A 121 24.91 -8.12 15.74
C ILE A 121 26.06 -9.11 15.55
N GLY A 122 26.31 -9.92 16.59
CA GLY A 122 27.28 -11.02 16.54
C GLY A 122 26.90 -12.14 15.57
N ALA A 123 27.73 -13.20 15.52
CA ALA A 123 27.78 -14.21 14.45
C ALA A 123 26.48 -15.00 14.12
N GLY A 124 25.39 -14.82 14.87
CA GLY A 124 24.06 -15.40 14.55
C GLY A 124 23.21 -14.60 13.55
N GLY A 125 23.58 -13.37 13.20
CA GLY A 125 22.73 -12.47 12.40
C GLY A 125 22.48 -12.84 10.93
N THR A 126 23.18 -13.85 10.39
CA THR A 126 23.25 -14.13 8.94
C THR A 126 21.91 -14.48 8.28
N GLN A 127 20.99 -15.13 8.99
CA GLN A 127 19.73 -15.63 8.39
C GLN A 127 18.66 -14.56 8.12
N LEU A 128 18.77 -13.35 8.68
CA LEU A 128 17.87 -12.24 8.34
C LEU A 128 18.38 -11.40 7.14
N VAL A 129 19.70 -11.27 7.01
CA VAL A 129 20.33 -10.35 6.03
C VAL A 129 20.08 -10.77 4.57
N GLU A 130 20.01 -12.08 4.29
CA GLU A 130 19.75 -12.63 2.95
C GLU A 130 18.46 -12.13 2.29
N LYS A 131 17.44 -11.73 3.08
CA LYS A 131 16.12 -11.35 2.58
C LYS A 131 15.97 -9.86 2.28
N VAL A 132 16.96 -9.03 2.63
CA VAL A 132 16.82 -7.56 2.62
C VAL A 132 17.99 -6.85 1.92
N CYS A 133 19.20 -7.41 1.93
CA CYS A 133 20.34 -6.80 1.24
C CYS A 133 20.53 -7.36 -0.18
N CYS A 134 20.35 -6.51 -1.19
CA CYS A 134 20.98 -6.49 -2.54
C CYS A 134 21.14 -7.78 -3.39
N GLY A 135 20.64 -8.93 -2.97
CA GLY A 135 21.04 -10.25 -3.49
C GLY A 135 22.25 -10.82 -2.74
N GLY A 136 22.34 -12.15 -2.69
CA GLY A 136 23.34 -12.87 -1.88
C GLY A 136 24.78 -12.44 -2.16
N GLY A 137 25.56 -12.25 -1.08
CA GLY A 137 26.99 -11.92 -1.14
C GLY A 137 27.33 -10.44 -1.40
N CYS A 138 26.35 -9.57 -1.65
CA CYS A 138 26.59 -8.21 -2.17
C CYS A 138 27.12 -7.17 -1.15
N CYS A 139 27.43 -7.58 0.09
CA CYS A 139 27.79 -6.67 1.19
C CYS A 139 29.26 -6.19 1.23
N LEU A 140 30.15 -6.78 0.42
CA LEU A 140 31.58 -6.47 0.44
C LEU A 140 31.97 -5.55 -0.72
N SER A 141 31.99 -4.24 -0.48
CA SER A 141 32.56 -3.27 -1.42
C SER A 141 34.07 -3.46 -1.52
N GLN A 142 34.58 -3.74 -2.72
CA GLN A 142 36.01 -3.83 -2.96
C GLN A 142 36.56 -2.48 -3.42
N ALA A 143 37.78 -2.13 -3.00
CA ALA A 143 38.47 -0.98 -3.57
C ALA A 143 38.81 -1.27 -5.05
N LEU A 144 38.84 -0.21 -5.87
CA LEU A 144 39.61 -0.25 -7.12
C LEU A 144 41.09 -0.30 -6.74
N GLU A 145 41.85 -1.23 -7.30
CA GLU A 145 43.27 -1.33 -7.00
C GLU A 145 43.99 -0.06 -7.45
N ARG A 146 44.62 0.64 -6.49
CA ARG A 146 45.51 1.77 -6.77
C ARG A 146 46.86 1.22 -7.17
N SER A 147 47.01 0.90 -8.46
CA SER A 147 48.35 0.93 -9.05
C SER A 147 48.94 2.33 -8.86
N GLU A 148 50.22 2.43 -8.51
CA GLU A 148 50.93 3.71 -8.44
C GLU A 148 51.22 4.29 -9.84
N ILE A 149 50.88 3.53 -10.89
CA ILE A 149 50.89 3.96 -12.28
C ILE A 149 49.81 5.03 -12.50
N VAL A 150 50.20 6.13 -13.17
CA VAL A 150 49.31 7.19 -13.64
C VAL A 150 48.11 6.61 -14.36
N VAL A 151 46.88 7.09 -14.08
CA VAL A 151 45.67 6.67 -14.80
C VAL A 151 45.81 6.99 -16.29
N LEU A 152 46.15 5.96 -17.09
CA LEU A 152 46.48 6.12 -18.50
C LEU A 152 45.25 6.45 -19.35
N ASN A 153 44.08 5.90 -18.99
CA ASN A 153 42.85 6.01 -19.77
C ASN A 153 41.63 6.42 -18.90
N PRO A 154 41.56 7.69 -18.48
CA PRO A 154 40.44 8.19 -17.67
C PRO A 154 39.09 8.07 -18.39
N ILE A 155 38.03 7.82 -17.64
CA ILE A 155 36.67 7.73 -18.18
C ILE A 155 36.19 9.09 -18.68
N LYS A 156 35.76 9.14 -19.95
CA LYS A 156 34.96 10.23 -20.49
C LYS A 156 33.50 9.97 -20.11
N THR A 157 32.88 10.88 -19.37
CA THR A 157 31.47 10.76 -19.00
C THR A 157 30.56 11.33 -20.08
N PRO A 158 29.39 10.73 -20.35
CA PRO A 158 28.39 11.29 -21.25
C PRO A 158 27.98 12.71 -20.84
N ASP A 159 28.15 13.69 -21.73
CA ASP A 159 27.82 15.09 -21.42
C ASP A 159 26.36 15.43 -21.77
N ASN A 160 25.43 14.79 -21.06
CA ASN A 160 23.99 15.03 -21.22
C ASN A 160 23.31 15.30 -19.85
N PRO A 161 22.17 16.03 -19.81
CA PRO A 161 21.52 16.37 -18.54
C PRO A 161 21.10 15.17 -17.70
N ALA A 162 20.69 14.07 -18.34
CA ALA A 162 20.28 12.86 -17.64
C ALA A 162 21.47 12.24 -16.87
N TYR A 163 22.62 12.04 -17.52
CA TYR A 163 23.84 11.54 -16.88
C TYR A 163 24.31 12.46 -15.75
N ARG A 164 24.38 13.77 -15.99
CA ARG A 164 24.76 14.76 -14.96
C ARG A 164 23.84 14.69 -13.74
N SER A 165 22.55 14.43 -13.94
CA SER A 165 21.56 14.29 -12.85
C SER A 165 21.71 13.02 -12.00
N LEU A 166 22.40 11.97 -12.50
CA LEU A 166 22.69 10.75 -11.73
C LEU A 166 23.77 10.95 -10.66
N ASN A 167 24.59 12.02 -10.76
CA ASN A 167 25.62 12.40 -9.79
C ASN A 167 26.61 11.25 -9.41
N LEU A 168 26.95 10.39 -10.37
CA LEU A 168 27.75 9.18 -10.13
C LEU A 168 29.18 9.51 -9.69
N LYS A 169 29.58 9.07 -8.48
CA LYS A 169 30.88 9.36 -7.84
C LYS A 169 32.04 8.49 -8.38
N ILE A 170 32.26 8.48 -9.69
CA ILE A 170 33.17 7.53 -10.37
C ILE A 170 34.62 8.02 -10.59
N ARG A 171 35.11 9.01 -9.81
CA ARG A 171 36.38 9.72 -10.09
C ARG A 171 37.65 8.85 -10.14
N THR A 172 37.62 7.65 -9.58
CA THR A 172 38.74 6.69 -9.59
C THR A 172 38.63 5.62 -10.68
N LEU A 173 37.58 5.64 -11.51
CA LEU A 173 37.37 4.66 -12.57
C LEU A 173 38.12 5.07 -13.85
N ALA A 174 38.81 4.10 -14.45
CA ALA A 174 39.48 4.19 -15.74
C ALA A 174 38.99 3.08 -16.68
N LEU A 175 39.28 3.18 -17.99
CA LEU A 175 38.95 2.11 -18.94
C LEU A 175 39.69 0.79 -18.63
N ASP A 176 40.91 0.91 -18.12
CA ASP A 176 41.84 -0.14 -17.74
C ASP A 176 41.63 -0.70 -16.33
N SER A 177 40.83 -0.05 -15.46
CA SER A 177 40.56 -0.53 -14.09
C SER A 177 39.95 -1.94 -14.08
N GLU A 178 40.54 -2.88 -13.34
CA GLU A 178 39.95 -4.22 -13.19
C GLU A 178 38.65 -4.20 -12.38
N LEU A 179 37.71 -5.06 -12.77
CA LEU A 179 36.37 -5.16 -12.19
C LEU A 179 36.04 -6.62 -11.90
N THR A 180 35.75 -6.95 -10.64
CA THR A 180 35.51 -8.31 -10.16
C THR A 180 34.06 -8.48 -9.70
N ASN A 181 33.59 -9.74 -9.64
CA ASN A 181 32.23 -10.09 -9.20
C ASN A 181 31.14 -9.26 -9.92
N ILE A 182 31.34 -9.04 -11.23
CA ILE A 182 30.35 -8.42 -12.11
C ILE A 182 29.13 -9.34 -12.15
N VAL A 183 27.94 -8.79 -11.89
CA VAL A 183 26.68 -9.53 -11.99
C VAL A 183 26.57 -10.19 -13.38
N PRO A 184 26.26 -11.50 -13.46
CA PRO A 184 26.15 -12.20 -14.74
C PRO A 184 25.04 -11.60 -15.60
N LEU A 185 25.18 -11.72 -16.92
CA LEU A 185 24.13 -11.32 -17.84
C LEU A 185 22.87 -12.18 -17.57
N PRO A 186 21.72 -11.59 -17.23
CA PRO A 186 20.52 -12.36 -16.88
C PRO A 186 19.91 -13.06 -18.09
N GLU A 187 19.12 -14.11 -17.85
CA GLU A 187 18.40 -14.82 -18.92
C GLU A 187 17.44 -13.88 -19.67
N LYS A 188 17.36 -14.03 -20.99
CA LYS A 188 16.34 -13.37 -21.81
C LYS A 188 15.05 -14.18 -21.77
N THR A 189 14.22 -13.94 -20.76
CA THR A 189 12.96 -14.68 -20.53
C THR A 189 11.82 -14.25 -21.44
N VAL A 190 11.89 -13.07 -22.08
CA VAL A 190 10.86 -12.53 -22.97
C VAL A 190 11.37 -12.43 -24.41
N SER A 191 10.53 -12.80 -25.38
CA SER A 191 10.83 -12.65 -26.81
C SER A 191 9.59 -12.23 -27.63
N PHE A 192 9.83 -11.62 -28.79
CA PHE A 192 8.79 -11.21 -29.73
C PHE A 192 8.85 -12.01 -31.03
N ALA A 193 7.68 -12.46 -31.52
CA ALA A 193 7.49 -13.07 -32.83
C ALA A 193 6.41 -12.32 -33.64
N PRO A 194 6.38 -12.48 -34.98
CA PRO A 194 5.24 -12.09 -35.80
C PRO A 194 3.96 -12.81 -35.34
N VAL A 195 2.81 -12.16 -35.55
CA VAL A 195 1.49 -12.76 -35.33
C VAL A 195 1.16 -13.67 -36.51
N SER A 196 0.63 -14.88 -36.27
CA SER A 196 0.11 -15.76 -37.33
C SER A 196 -1.08 -15.10 -38.03
N SER A 197 -1.36 -15.46 -39.29
CA SER A 197 -2.56 -15.03 -40.04
C SER A 197 -3.83 -15.09 -39.20
N ASP A 198 -3.98 -16.20 -38.50
CA ASP A 198 -5.15 -16.65 -37.75
C ASP A 198 -5.34 -15.89 -36.42
N LEU A 199 -4.33 -15.10 -36.04
CA LEU A 199 -4.31 -14.25 -34.84
C LEU A 199 -4.28 -12.75 -35.19
N VAL A 200 -4.24 -12.36 -36.48
CA VAL A 200 -4.24 -10.95 -36.89
C VAL A 200 -5.53 -10.25 -36.48
N ASP A 201 -6.67 -10.94 -36.49
CA ASP A 201 -7.99 -10.36 -36.24
C ASP A 201 -8.38 -10.30 -34.76
N VAL A 202 -7.59 -10.88 -33.84
CA VAL A 202 -7.79 -10.83 -32.38
C VAL A 202 -7.94 -9.37 -31.94
N GLN A 203 -9.13 -8.97 -31.48
CA GLN A 203 -9.37 -7.61 -31.03
C GLN A 203 -8.64 -7.36 -29.71
N LEU A 204 -8.11 -6.14 -29.54
CA LEU A 204 -7.50 -5.69 -28.29
C LEU A 204 -8.50 -4.83 -27.53
N GLY A 205 -8.39 -4.80 -26.20
CA GLY A 205 -9.29 -4.05 -25.33
C GLY A 205 -9.25 -2.53 -25.52
N PRO A 206 -10.18 -1.79 -24.88
CA PRO A 206 -10.21 -0.34 -24.94
C PRO A 206 -8.93 0.29 -24.35
N LYS A 207 -8.47 1.40 -24.93
CA LYS A 207 -7.12 1.96 -24.71
C LYS A 207 -6.83 2.44 -23.28
N ASP A 208 -7.87 2.68 -22.50
CA ASP A 208 -7.87 3.12 -21.11
C ASP A 208 -8.07 1.96 -20.11
N HIS A 209 -8.19 0.73 -20.61
CA HIS A 209 -8.24 -0.48 -19.81
C HIS A 209 -6.95 -1.31 -20.01
N PRO A 210 -6.47 -2.02 -18.97
CA PRO A 210 -5.39 -3.00 -19.14
C PRO A 210 -5.85 -4.20 -20.02
N PRO A 211 -4.92 -4.89 -20.70
CA PRO A 211 -5.21 -6.13 -21.40
C PRO A 211 -5.71 -7.23 -20.46
N GLU A 212 -6.52 -8.16 -20.96
CA GLU A 212 -7.21 -9.22 -20.19
C GLU A 212 -6.28 -10.15 -19.38
N PHE A 213 -4.98 -10.17 -19.67
CA PHE A 213 -3.99 -10.93 -18.90
C PHE A 213 -3.40 -10.16 -17.70
N VAL A 214 -3.68 -8.86 -17.55
CA VAL A 214 -3.20 -8.01 -16.45
C VAL A 214 -4.29 -7.89 -15.37
N GLN A 215 -4.74 -9.05 -14.86
CA GLN A 215 -5.79 -9.14 -13.84
C GLN A 215 -5.25 -9.00 -12.40
N PRO A 216 -6.12 -8.65 -11.43
CA PRO A 216 -5.82 -8.71 -10.02
C PRO A 216 -5.65 -10.15 -9.50
N HIS A 217 -5.52 -10.32 -8.18
CA HIS A 217 -5.59 -11.65 -7.58
C HIS A 217 -7.03 -12.19 -7.69
N PRO A 218 -7.26 -13.48 -8.04
CA PRO A 218 -8.61 -14.05 -8.05
C PRO A 218 -9.33 -13.92 -6.69
N PRO A 219 -10.67 -13.82 -6.64
CA PRO A 219 -11.63 -13.90 -7.75
C PRO A 219 -11.93 -12.54 -8.43
N TYR A 220 -11.10 -11.53 -8.21
CA TYR A 220 -11.33 -10.18 -8.72
C TYR A 220 -10.86 -10.08 -10.19
N ASP A 221 -11.59 -9.28 -10.99
CA ASP A 221 -11.20 -8.83 -12.34
C ASP A 221 -11.04 -7.31 -12.35
N VAL A 222 -10.36 -6.73 -13.36
CA VAL A 222 -10.38 -5.27 -13.56
C VAL A 222 -11.72 -4.84 -14.17
N PHE A 223 -12.40 -3.91 -13.49
CA PHE A 223 -13.61 -3.23 -13.94
C PHE A 223 -13.27 -1.85 -14.51
N ARG A 224 -13.81 -1.52 -15.69
CA ARG A 224 -13.71 -0.19 -16.32
C ARG A 224 -14.74 0.75 -15.67
N ALA A 225 -14.45 1.28 -14.49
CA ALA A 225 -15.40 2.10 -13.72
C ALA A 225 -15.56 3.51 -14.31
N PRO A 226 -16.78 4.00 -14.62
CA PRO A 226 -17.00 5.37 -15.08
C PRO A 226 -16.63 6.41 -14.01
N LEU A 227 -15.91 7.47 -14.40
CA LEU A 227 -15.65 8.61 -13.53
C LEU A 227 -16.83 9.59 -13.58
N HIS A 228 -17.61 9.66 -12.51
CA HIS A 228 -18.83 10.47 -12.44
C HIS A 228 -18.52 11.98 -12.33
N HIS A 229 -17.49 12.33 -11.54
CA HIS A 229 -17.00 13.70 -11.31
C HIS A 229 -15.66 13.65 -10.56
N ALA A 230 -14.87 14.73 -10.62
CA ALA A 230 -13.63 14.88 -9.86
C ALA A 230 -13.29 16.35 -9.61
N ARG A 231 -12.89 16.68 -8.38
CA ARG A 231 -12.57 18.05 -7.93
C ARG A 231 -11.25 18.12 -7.17
N GLU A 232 -10.62 19.29 -7.14
CA GLU A 232 -9.48 19.55 -6.27
C GLU A 232 -9.99 19.96 -4.87
N LEU A 233 -9.53 19.28 -3.82
CA LEU A 233 -9.85 19.58 -2.41
C LEU A 233 -8.94 20.67 -1.84
N THR A 234 -7.72 20.78 -2.34
CA THR A 234 -6.73 21.78 -1.91
C THR A 234 -6.87 23.09 -2.66
N LYS A 235 -6.67 24.21 -1.98
CA LYS A 235 -6.77 25.55 -2.59
C LYS A 235 -5.46 25.94 -3.31
N PRO A 236 -5.51 26.85 -4.30
CA PRO A 236 -4.30 27.34 -4.98
C PRO A 236 -3.25 27.86 -3.99
N GLY A 237 -2.01 27.37 -4.12
CA GLY A 237 -0.90 27.64 -3.19
C GLY A 237 -0.57 26.50 -2.22
N ALA A 238 -1.43 25.46 -2.11
CA ALA A 238 -1.12 24.24 -1.37
C ALA A 238 0.16 23.54 -1.89
N GLU A 239 0.99 23.03 -0.96
CA GLU A 239 2.27 22.37 -1.31
C GLU A 239 2.07 21.05 -2.08
N LYS A 240 1.02 20.29 -1.72
CA LYS A 240 0.66 19.04 -2.38
C LYS A 240 -0.81 19.08 -2.79
N ARG A 241 -1.08 19.20 -4.10
CA ARG A 241 -2.44 19.12 -4.67
C ARG A 241 -3.10 17.80 -4.29
N THR A 242 -4.34 17.85 -3.81
CA THR A 242 -5.14 16.68 -3.44
C THR A 242 -6.51 16.76 -4.07
N TYR A 243 -6.95 15.66 -4.66
CA TYR A 243 -8.20 15.55 -5.41
C TYR A 243 -9.16 14.56 -4.77
N HIS A 244 -10.42 14.69 -5.12
CA HIS A 244 -11.52 13.80 -4.79
C HIS A 244 -12.17 13.32 -6.10
N PHE A 245 -12.58 12.06 -6.12
CA PHE A 245 -13.15 11.38 -7.28
C PHE A 245 -14.45 10.68 -6.88
N ASP A 246 -15.51 10.95 -7.62
CA ASP A 246 -16.79 10.24 -7.56
C ASP A 246 -16.79 9.18 -8.67
N ILE A 247 -16.79 7.90 -8.30
CA ILE A 247 -16.67 6.77 -9.24
C ILE A 247 -17.98 6.00 -9.26
N ASP A 248 -18.54 5.78 -10.45
CA ASP A 248 -19.79 5.05 -10.62
C ASP A 248 -19.52 3.54 -10.57
N VAL A 249 -20.18 2.84 -9.64
CA VAL A 249 -20.11 1.38 -9.43
C VAL A 249 -21.50 0.75 -9.46
N THR A 250 -22.45 1.40 -10.14
CA THR A 250 -23.82 0.89 -10.33
C THR A 250 -23.80 -0.49 -10.99
N ASP A 251 -23.02 -0.65 -12.06
CA ASP A 251 -22.87 -1.89 -12.83
C ASP A 251 -21.64 -2.74 -12.42
N TYR A 252 -21.09 -2.50 -11.22
CA TYR A 252 -19.94 -3.28 -10.73
C TYR A 252 -20.34 -4.75 -10.50
N PRO A 253 -19.57 -5.74 -11.01
CA PRO A 253 -19.98 -7.14 -11.00
C PRO A 253 -20.12 -7.72 -9.58
N ILE A 254 -21.07 -8.64 -9.41
CA ILE A 254 -21.25 -9.40 -8.16
C ILE A 254 -20.11 -10.43 -8.05
N GLU A 255 -19.07 -10.07 -7.31
CA GLU A 255 -18.00 -10.97 -6.90
C GLU A 255 -18.53 -11.99 -5.88
N GLY A 256 -18.03 -13.22 -5.92
CA GLY A 256 -18.63 -14.35 -5.19
C GLY A 256 -18.65 -14.19 -3.66
N GLY A 257 -19.86 -14.10 -3.10
CA GLY A 257 -20.13 -13.98 -1.66
C GLY A 257 -21.07 -12.81 -1.35
N ASP A 258 -21.54 -12.69 -0.10
CA ASP A 258 -22.29 -11.52 0.37
C ASP A 258 -21.31 -10.44 0.85
N VAL A 259 -20.56 -9.86 -0.09
CA VAL A 259 -19.50 -8.88 0.20
C VAL A 259 -19.63 -7.72 -0.79
N ASP A 260 -19.89 -6.51 -0.29
CA ASP A 260 -20.00 -5.27 -1.08
C ASP A 260 -18.91 -4.24 -0.68
N PHE A 261 -18.92 -3.03 -1.26
CA PHE A 261 -18.13 -1.90 -0.76
C PHE A 261 -18.61 -1.48 0.65
N VAL A 262 -17.68 -1.21 1.59
CA VAL A 262 -17.98 -0.82 2.99
C VAL A 262 -17.06 0.31 3.47
N VAL A 263 -17.42 0.97 4.57
CA VAL A 263 -16.55 1.94 5.27
C VAL A 263 -15.22 1.28 5.65
N GLY A 264 -14.10 1.98 5.49
CA GLY A 264 -12.76 1.41 5.66
C GLY A 264 -12.33 0.47 4.53
N GLY A 265 -13.20 0.19 3.56
CA GLY A 265 -12.83 -0.48 2.32
C GLY A 265 -11.86 0.36 1.49
N ALA A 266 -11.27 -0.28 0.48
CA ALA A 266 -10.38 0.34 -0.49
C ALA A 266 -10.61 -0.24 -1.89
N ILE A 267 -10.16 0.48 -2.92
CA ILE A 267 -10.07 -0.02 -4.30
C ILE A 267 -8.62 -0.14 -4.73
N GLY A 268 -8.31 -1.12 -5.55
CA GLY A 268 -7.05 -1.20 -6.30
C GLY A 268 -7.25 -0.58 -7.68
N VAL A 269 -6.58 0.53 -7.98
CA VAL A 269 -6.54 1.12 -9.32
C VAL A 269 -5.35 0.55 -10.07
N CYS A 270 -5.52 0.17 -11.34
CA CYS A 270 -4.47 -0.29 -12.24
C CYS A 270 -4.02 0.89 -13.13
N PRO A 271 -3.04 1.74 -12.74
CA PRO A 271 -2.74 2.95 -13.51
C PRO A 271 -1.86 2.66 -14.73
N MET A 272 -2.09 3.38 -15.83
CA MET A 272 -1.14 3.39 -16.95
C MET A 272 0.02 4.38 -16.75
N ASN A 273 1.20 3.98 -17.23
CA ASN A 273 2.28 4.94 -17.51
C ASN A 273 1.80 6.02 -18.50
N SER A 274 2.32 7.24 -18.38
CA SER A 274 2.01 8.32 -19.34
C SER A 274 2.62 8.03 -20.71
N ASP A 275 1.92 8.40 -21.78
CA ASP A 275 2.42 8.19 -23.14
C ASP A 275 3.73 8.94 -23.40
N ASP A 276 3.98 10.09 -22.77
CA ASP A 276 5.28 10.79 -22.84
C ASP A 276 6.45 9.95 -22.32
N ALA A 277 6.23 9.14 -21.27
CA ALA A 277 7.26 8.27 -20.71
C ALA A 277 7.43 6.99 -21.54
N VAL A 278 6.33 6.44 -22.06
CA VAL A 278 6.34 5.26 -22.94
C VAL A 278 7.00 5.57 -24.29
N ASP A 279 6.60 6.66 -24.95
CA ASP A 279 7.24 7.12 -26.17
C ASP A 279 8.65 7.66 -25.92
N GLY A 280 8.95 8.19 -24.72
CA GLY A 280 10.31 8.51 -24.27
C GLY A 280 11.24 7.28 -24.35
N VAL A 281 10.87 6.19 -23.68
CA VAL A 281 11.61 4.91 -23.75
C VAL A 281 11.72 4.40 -25.19
N PHE A 282 10.63 4.43 -25.98
CA PHE A 282 10.69 4.02 -27.38
C PHE A 282 11.60 4.88 -28.26
N ASN A 283 11.70 6.18 -27.98
CA ASN A 283 12.59 7.10 -28.69
C ASN A 283 14.05 6.78 -28.38
N CYS A 284 14.39 6.54 -27.11
CA CYS A 284 15.74 6.14 -26.69
C CYS A 284 16.18 4.82 -27.32
N LEU A 285 15.29 3.81 -27.36
CA LEU A 285 15.57 2.51 -27.99
C LEU A 285 15.50 2.54 -29.53
N GLY A 286 15.32 3.72 -30.16
CA GLY A 286 15.25 3.87 -31.62
C GLY A 286 14.04 3.21 -32.29
N ILE A 287 13.01 2.80 -31.54
CA ILE A 287 11.90 1.98 -32.03
C ILE A 287 10.96 2.82 -32.90
N PRO A 288 10.83 2.54 -34.22
CA PRO A 288 10.02 3.38 -35.12
C PRO A 288 8.54 3.42 -34.74
N LYS A 289 7.91 4.60 -34.85
CA LYS A 289 6.49 4.79 -34.54
C LYS A 289 5.57 3.73 -35.18
N PRO A 290 5.73 3.33 -36.47
CA PRO A 290 4.87 2.33 -37.11
C PRO A 290 4.97 0.88 -36.57
N ILE A 291 5.81 0.59 -35.57
CA ILE A 291 5.91 -0.75 -34.95
C ILE A 291 5.66 -0.77 -33.43
N ARG A 292 5.41 0.39 -32.80
CA ARG A 292 5.06 0.52 -31.37
C ARG A 292 3.68 -0.09 -31.09
N ASP A 293 2.74 0.23 -31.98
CA ASP A 293 1.32 -0.07 -31.89
C ASP A 293 0.87 -1.23 -32.81
N LYS A 294 1.82 -1.94 -33.45
CA LYS A 294 1.54 -3.18 -34.19
C LYS A 294 1.44 -4.37 -33.23
N LYS A 295 0.44 -5.23 -33.46
CA LYS A 295 0.30 -6.53 -32.79
C LYS A 295 1.56 -7.38 -32.99
N ILE A 296 1.96 -8.06 -31.93
CA ILE A 296 3.07 -9.02 -31.86
C ILE A 296 2.64 -10.21 -31.01
N LEU A 297 3.25 -11.37 -31.26
CA LEU A 297 3.18 -12.50 -30.36
C LEU A 297 4.32 -12.36 -29.34
N VAL A 298 3.97 -12.21 -28.07
CA VAL A 298 4.90 -12.17 -26.94
C VAL A 298 5.00 -13.57 -26.36
N ARG A 299 6.22 -14.07 -26.21
CA ARG A 299 6.52 -15.36 -25.57
C ARG A 299 7.33 -15.14 -24.30
N THR A 300 6.95 -15.82 -23.22
CA THR A 300 7.74 -15.86 -21.96
C THR A 300 8.18 -17.29 -21.63
N THR A 301 9.42 -17.47 -21.17
CA THR A 301 9.96 -18.80 -20.79
C THR A 301 9.51 -19.23 -19.38
N SER A 302 9.34 -18.28 -18.47
CA SER A 302 9.09 -18.52 -17.05
C SER A 302 8.46 -17.28 -16.37
N GLY A 303 8.25 -17.36 -15.04
CA GLY A 303 7.78 -16.25 -14.23
C GLY A 303 6.27 -15.96 -14.35
N ARG A 304 5.85 -14.81 -13.80
CA ARG A 304 4.45 -14.33 -13.82
C ARG A 304 4.20 -13.24 -14.87
N TRP A 305 5.22 -12.46 -15.20
CA TRP A 305 5.15 -11.36 -16.17
C TRP A 305 4.64 -11.87 -17.54
N PRO A 306 3.82 -11.12 -18.30
CA PRO A 306 3.35 -9.74 -18.04
C PRO A 306 2.18 -9.63 -17.05
N THR A 307 1.73 -10.74 -16.47
CA THR A 307 0.62 -10.74 -15.49
C THR A 307 1.14 -10.39 -14.09
N ILE A 308 0.27 -9.82 -13.24
CA ILE A 308 0.65 -9.38 -11.90
C ILE A 308 0.54 -10.53 -10.88
N TRP A 309 -0.63 -11.18 -10.80
CA TRP A 309 -0.91 -12.23 -9.81
C TRP A 309 -1.08 -13.65 -10.37
N GLY A 310 -1.11 -13.83 -11.69
CA GLY A 310 -1.25 -15.15 -12.32
C GLY A 310 -0.07 -16.11 -12.05
N ASP A 311 -0.26 -17.38 -12.43
CA ASP A 311 0.68 -18.48 -12.15
C ASP A 311 2.11 -18.24 -12.66
N GLU A 312 3.07 -18.96 -12.08
CA GLU A 312 4.44 -18.99 -12.57
C GLU A 312 4.57 -20.03 -13.70
N LYS A 313 4.51 -19.57 -14.96
CA LYS A 313 4.46 -20.42 -16.16
C LYS A 313 4.84 -19.67 -17.44
N ALA A 314 5.32 -20.40 -18.44
CA ALA A 314 5.47 -19.89 -19.80
C ALA A 314 4.12 -19.42 -20.38
N ARG A 315 4.15 -18.40 -21.24
CA ARG A 315 2.95 -17.78 -21.84
C ARG A 315 3.20 -17.42 -23.31
N GLU A 316 2.15 -17.51 -24.11
CA GLU A 316 2.08 -16.88 -25.44
C GLU A 316 0.89 -15.92 -25.47
N LEU A 317 1.10 -14.66 -25.83
CA LEU A 317 0.09 -13.59 -25.75
C LEU A 317 0.14 -12.67 -26.98
N VAL A 318 -1.01 -12.29 -27.53
CA VAL A 318 -1.11 -11.29 -28.61
C VAL A 318 -1.35 -9.91 -27.98
N THR A 319 -0.44 -8.96 -28.24
CA THR A 319 -0.49 -7.60 -27.69
C THR A 319 0.43 -6.68 -28.50
N THR A 320 0.57 -5.41 -28.14
CA THR A 320 1.45 -4.41 -28.76
C THR A 320 2.63 -4.08 -27.85
N ARG A 321 3.72 -3.53 -28.43
CA ARG A 321 4.83 -3.02 -27.61
C ARG A 321 4.38 -1.90 -26.66
N ARG A 322 3.39 -1.09 -27.09
CA ARG A 322 2.86 0.01 -26.27
C ARG A 322 2.15 -0.51 -25.02
N GLU A 323 1.29 -1.52 -25.12
CA GLU A 323 0.61 -2.11 -23.96
C GLU A 323 1.58 -2.67 -22.93
N LEU A 324 2.68 -3.30 -23.36
CA LEU A 324 3.71 -3.82 -22.46
C LEU A 324 4.34 -2.71 -21.60
N LEU A 325 4.72 -1.57 -22.20
CA LEU A 325 5.26 -0.42 -21.46
C LEU A 325 4.20 0.45 -20.77
N ARG A 326 2.95 0.43 -21.25
CA ARG A 326 1.84 1.21 -20.68
C ARG A 326 1.28 0.56 -19.43
N TRP A 327 1.08 -0.76 -19.45
CA TRP A 327 0.32 -1.51 -18.44
C TRP A 327 1.11 -2.60 -17.71
N CYS A 328 2.15 -3.18 -18.32
CA CYS A 328 2.74 -4.43 -17.81
C CYS A 328 4.06 -4.20 -17.05
N SER A 329 4.90 -3.26 -17.50
CA SER A 329 6.21 -2.99 -16.89
C SER A 329 6.29 -1.60 -16.25
N ASP A 330 6.87 -1.54 -15.06
CA ASP A 330 7.16 -0.28 -14.38
C ASP A 330 8.45 0.33 -14.93
N ILE A 331 8.39 1.62 -15.29
CA ILE A 331 9.50 2.36 -15.91
C ILE A 331 9.97 3.57 -15.07
N GLN A 332 9.42 3.77 -13.86
CA GLN A 332 9.71 5.00 -13.08
C GLN A 332 9.46 4.94 -11.55
N SER A 333 8.79 3.92 -11.01
CA SER A 333 8.49 3.80 -9.57
C SER A 333 9.57 3.07 -8.77
N TYR A 334 10.39 2.22 -9.39
CA TYR A 334 11.37 1.39 -8.70
C TYR A 334 12.82 1.86 -8.92
N PRO A 335 13.69 1.82 -7.88
CA PRO A 335 15.12 2.08 -8.07
C PRO A 335 15.78 1.00 -8.95
N PRO A 336 16.77 1.35 -9.79
CA PRO A 336 17.33 0.45 -10.80
C PRO A 336 18.08 -0.75 -10.21
N THR A 337 18.01 -1.90 -10.88
CA THR A 337 18.64 -3.16 -10.46
C THR A 337 19.99 -3.37 -11.15
N LYS A 338 20.89 -4.19 -10.57
CA LYS A 338 22.13 -4.58 -11.27
C LYS A 338 21.84 -5.39 -12.54
N GLN A 339 20.75 -6.16 -12.59
CA GLN A 339 20.33 -6.89 -13.80
C GLN A 339 19.99 -5.94 -14.95
N LEU A 340 19.20 -4.89 -14.70
CA LEU A 340 18.92 -3.82 -15.66
C LEU A 340 20.20 -3.15 -16.16
N LEU A 341 21.06 -2.71 -15.24
CA LEU A 341 22.32 -2.04 -15.60
C LEU A 341 23.28 -2.99 -16.34
N ARG A 342 23.23 -4.31 -16.06
CA ARG A 342 24.05 -5.32 -16.75
C ARG A 342 23.57 -5.61 -18.17
N VAL A 343 22.26 -5.62 -18.41
CA VAL A 343 21.69 -5.68 -19.78
C VAL A 343 22.07 -4.41 -20.55
N MET A 344 21.93 -3.23 -19.94
CA MET A 344 22.38 -1.97 -20.54
C MET A 344 23.90 -1.98 -20.85
N ALA A 345 24.73 -2.51 -19.95
CA ALA A 345 26.16 -2.65 -20.16
C ALA A 345 26.48 -3.54 -21.37
N GLU A 346 25.66 -4.56 -21.67
CA GLU A 346 25.93 -5.43 -22.82
C GLU A 346 25.76 -4.69 -24.14
N TYR A 347 24.66 -3.95 -24.27
CA TYR A 347 24.28 -3.24 -25.49
C TYR A 347 24.80 -1.79 -25.58
N ALA A 348 25.70 -1.37 -24.69
CA ALA A 348 26.44 -0.12 -24.79
C ALA A 348 27.59 -0.23 -25.81
N SER A 349 27.55 0.58 -26.87
CA SER A 349 28.58 0.58 -27.91
C SER A 349 29.76 1.51 -27.62
N ASP A 350 29.61 2.50 -26.75
CA ASP A 350 30.73 3.33 -26.29
C ASP A 350 31.50 2.61 -25.16
N PRO A 351 32.84 2.43 -25.26
CA PRO A 351 33.62 1.74 -24.24
C PRO A 351 33.60 2.39 -22.86
N HIS A 352 33.49 3.72 -22.76
CA HIS A 352 33.39 4.43 -21.49
C HIS A 352 32.02 4.20 -20.85
N GLU A 353 30.92 4.31 -21.62
CA GLU A 353 29.58 4.00 -21.12
C GLU A 353 29.46 2.53 -20.67
N LYS A 354 29.94 1.59 -21.49
CA LYS A 354 30.01 0.16 -21.14
C LYS A 354 30.80 -0.06 -19.85
N LYS A 355 31.94 0.63 -19.66
CA LYS A 355 32.73 0.53 -18.42
C LYS A 355 31.99 1.09 -17.19
N ILE A 356 31.31 2.23 -17.29
CA ILE A 356 30.53 2.82 -16.19
C ILE A 356 29.39 1.88 -15.77
N LEU A 357 28.61 1.39 -16.73
CA LEU A 357 27.51 0.45 -16.48
C LEU A 357 28.02 -0.87 -15.89
N THR A 358 29.15 -1.40 -16.38
CA THR A 358 29.79 -2.61 -15.84
C THR A 358 30.31 -2.41 -14.42
N PHE A 359 30.89 -1.25 -14.11
CA PHE A 359 31.34 -0.88 -12.76
C PHE A 359 30.18 -0.85 -11.75
N LEU A 360 29.05 -0.24 -12.10
CA LEU A 360 27.83 -0.27 -11.26
C LEU A 360 27.30 -1.70 -11.01
N CYS A 361 27.70 -2.66 -11.85
CA CYS A 361 27.35 -4.07 -11.72
C CYS A 361 28.40 -4.92 -10.96
N SER A 362 29.57 -4.37 -10.61
CA SER A 362 30.69 -5.10 -9.97
C SER A 362 30.71 -4.97 -8.44
N ALA A 363 31.73 -5.54 -7.79
CA ALA A 363 32.01 -5.30 -6.36
C ALA A 363 32.59 -3.90 -6.09
N GLN A 364 33.33 -3.33 -7.05
CA GLN A 364 33.95 -2.00 -6.93
C GLN A 364 32.93 -0.87 -7.00
N GLY A 365 31.91 -0.98 -7.84
CA GLY A 365 30.84 0.03 -7.93
C GLY A 365 29.74 -0.10 -6.88
N GLN A 366 29.88 -1.01 -5.91
CA GLN A 366 28.81 -1.30 -4.94
C GLN A 366 28.33 -0.07 -4.16
N SER A 367 29.24 0.81 -3.72
CA SER A 367 28.88 2.05 -3.02
C SER A 367 28.12 3.03 -3.91
N VAL A 368 28.59 3.23 -5.15
CA VAL A 368 27.97 4.13 -6.13
C VAL A 368 26.61 3.58 -6.62
N PHE A 369 26.45 2.25 -6.67
CA PHE A 369 25.18 1.59 -6.94
C PHE A 369 24.17 1.75 -5.78
N CYS A 370 24.63 1.72 -4.52
CA CYS A 370 23.78 2.04 -3.37
C CYS A 370 23.32 3.51 -3.39
N ASP A 371 24.24 4.46 -3.60
CA ASP A 371 23.92 5.89 -3.74
C ASP A 371 22.86 6.14 -4.84
N LEU A 372 22.98 5.44 -5.98
CA LEU A 372 22.05 5.52 -7.11
C LEU A 372 20.64 4.98 -6.78
N ARG A 373 20.51 4.15 -5.73
CA ARG A 373 19.23 3.53 -5.32
C ARG A 373 18.55 4.22 -4.14
N THR A 374 19.32 4.83 -3.24
CA THR A 374 18.78 5.56 -2.07
C THR A 374 18.32 6.97 -2.42
N GLY A 375 18.81 7.52 -3.55
CA GLY A 375 18.32 8.79 -4.10
C GLY A 375 16.89 8.75 -4.66
N VAL A 376 16.48 9.88 -5.25
CA VAL A 376 15.23 9.95 -6.00
C VAL A 376 15.27 8.92 -7.13
N HIS A 377 14.24 8.07 -7.22
CA HIS A 377 14.24 6.93 -8.14
C HIS A 377 14.54 7.35 -9.59
N VAL A 378 15.30 6.54 -10.31
CA VAL A 378 15.77 6.84 -11.66
C VAL A 378 14.84 6.16 -12.66
N SER A 379 14.29 6.90 -13.63
CA SER A 379 13.41 6.30 -14.65
C SER A 379 14.21 5.59 -15.74
N ILE A 380 13.56 4.68 -16.47
CA ILE A 380 14.19 3.97 -17.59
C ILE A 380 14.52 4.92 -18.73
N GLU A 381 13.70 5.95 -18.97
CA GLU A 381 14.04 7.05 -19.89
C GLU A 381 15.31 7.79 -19.42
N GLN A 382 15.44 8.08 -18.12
CA GLN A 382 16.62 8.76 -17.57
C GLN A 382 17.91 7.93 -17.73
N LEU A 383 17.85 6.61 -17.54
CA LEU A 383 19.01 5.73 -17.75
C LEU A 383 19.40 5.64 -19.22
N LEU A 384 18.44 5.45 -20.13
CA LEU A 384 18.73 5.34 -21.57
C LEU A 384 19.19 6.69 -22.17
N GLN A 385 18.71 7.82 -21.63
CA GLN A 385 19.24 9.16 -21.98
C GLN A 385 20.62 9.42 -21.37
N ALA A 386 20.92 8.88 -20.19
CA ALA A 386 22.22 9.01 -19.55
C ALA A 386 23.32 8.23 -20.29
N PHE A 387 22.97 7.07 -20.84
CA PHE A 387 23.87 6.17 -21.58
C PHE A 387 23.37 5.94 -23.01
N PRO A 388 23.41 6.97 -23.89
CA PRO A 388 22.82 6.93 -25.23
C PRO A 388 23.46 5.92 -26.20
N SER A 389 24.63 5.35 -25.90
CA SER A 389 25.17 4.23 -26.68
C SER A 389 24.53 2.88 -26.33
N SER A 390 23.77 2.82 -25.23
CA SER A 390 23.10 1.62 -24.73
C SER A 390 21.75 1.41 -25.41
N LEU A 391 21.71 0.46 -26.35
CA LEU A 391 20.51 0.15 -27.15
C LEU A 391 20.02 -1.29 -26.93
N PRO A 392 19.60 -1.67 -25.70
CA PRO A 392 19.13 -3.02 -25.42
C PRO A 392 17.83 -3.35 -26.17
N PRO A 393 17.69 -4.56 -26.75
CA PRO A 393 16.43 -5.01 -27.33
C PRO A 393 15.28 -4.93 -26.31
N LEU A 394 14.14 -4.37 -26.71
CA LEU A 394 13.01 -4.13 -25.80
C LEU A 394 12.52 -5.40 -25.11
N ASP A 395 12.48 -6.54 -25.79
CA ASP A 395 12.09 -7.81 -25.17
C ASP A 395 13.09 -8.26 -24.09
N TYR A 396 14.40 -8.06 -24.30
CA TYR A 396 15.41 -8.29 -23.26
C TYR A 396 15.30 -7.29 -22.10
N LEU A 397 15.00 -6.02 -22.39
CA LEU A 397 14.74 -5.02 -21.36
C LEU A 397 13.53 -5.40 -20.50
N LEU A 398 12.42 -5.83 -21.12
CA LEU A 398 11.22 -6.31 -20.42
C LEU A 398 11.50 -7.57 -19.57
N SER A 399 12.50 -8.38 -19.92
CA SER A 399 12.93 -9.55 -19.12
C SER A 399 13.52 -9.18 -17.75
N VAL A 400 13.88 -7.90 -17.53
CA VAL A 400 14.54 -7.40 -16.29
C VAL A 400 13.85 -6.20 -15.65
N LEU A 401 12.72 -5.74 -16.20
CA LEU A 401 11.88 -4.70 -15.59
C LEU A 401 10.87 -5.32 -14.60
N GLY A 402 10.58 -4.59 -13.52
CA GLY A 402 9.52 -4.97 -12.59
C GLY A 402 8.13 -4.82 -13.21
N THR A 403 7.17 -5.62 -12.75
CA THR A 403 5.76 -5.49 -13.15
C THR A 403 5.16 -4.17 -12.65
N LEU A 404 4.31 -3.53 -13.45
CA LEU A 404 3.59 -2.32 -13.04
C LEU A 404 2.49 -2.69 -12.04
N MET A 405 2.76 -2.45 -10.75
CA MET A 405 1.84 -2.80 -9.67
C MET A 405 0.68 -1.78 -9.55
N PRO A 406 -0.56 -2.25 -9.36
CA PRO A 406 -1.71 -1.44 -8.94
C PRO A 406 -1.48 -0.66 -7.64
N ARG A 407 -2.31 0.36 -7.42
CA ARG A 407 -2.20 1.31 -6.30
C ARG A 407 -3.53 1.35 -5.57
N PHE A 408 -3.50 1.16 -4.25
CA PHE A 408 -4.70 1.09 -3.42
C PHE A 408 -5.09 2.46 -2.86
N TYR A 409 -6.39 2.72 -2.78
CA TYR A 409 -6.98 3.96 -2.29
C TYR A 409 -8.19 3.65 -1.40
N SER A 410 -8.18 4.12 -0.15
CA SER A 410 -9.28 3.92 0.81
C SER A 410 -10.49 4.80 0.47
N LEU A 411 -11.70 4.27 0.68
CA LEU A 411 -12.96 4.97 0.39
C LEU A 411 -13.18 6.14 1.36
N SER A 412 -13.63 7.30 0.87
CA SER A 412 -13.80 8.52 1.69
C SER A 412 -15.23 8.84 2.16
N GLN A 413 -16.11 7.83 2.15
CA GLN A 413 -17.52 7.92 2.53
C GLN A 413 -18.01 6.58 3.09
N ASP A 414 -19.28 6.52 3.50
CA ASP A 414 -20.00 5.25 3.67
C ASP A 414 -20.76 4.90 2.37
N PRO A 415 -20.30 3.91 1.59
CA PRO A 415 -20.90 3.56 0.30
C PRO A 415 -22.31 2.97 0.42
N THR A 416 -22.71 2.50 1.60
CA THR A 416 -24.08 2.01 1.84
C THR A 416 -25.14 3.12 1.80
N ILE A 417 -24.70 4.39 1.86
CA ILE A 417 -25.56 5.58 1.79
C ILE A 417 -25.75 6.05 0.34
N SER A 418 -24.78 5.78 -0.53
CA SER A 418 -24.52 6.60 -1.72
C SER A 418 -25.22 6.10 -2.98
N CYS A 419 -26.55 5.99 -2.89
CA CYS A 419 -27.43 6.00 -4.05
C CYS A 419 -27.87 7.43 -4.36
N THR A 420 -27.37 8.02 -5.44
CA THR A 420 -27.76 9.38 -5.85
C THR A 420 -29.07 9.38 -6.63
N THR A 421 -30.19 9.32 -5.91
CA THR A 421 -31.55 9.29 -6.47
C THR A 421 -31.96 10.61 -7.12
N ARG A 422 -31.59 10.79 -8.40
CA ARG A 422 -32.05 11.89 -9.24
C ARG A 422 -32.84 11.33 -10.43
N ASN A 423 -34.07 11.81 -10.59
CA ASN A 423 -35.05 11.38 -11.61
C ASN A 423 -35.54 9.92 -11.54
N GLY A 424 -35.11 9.14 -10.54
CA GLY A 424 -35.58 7.77 -10.28
C GLY A 424 -34.47 6.72 -10.31
N ASP A 425 -33.37 7.01 -11.01
CA ASP A 425 -32.21 6.10 -11.09
C ASP A 425 -31.42 6.10 -9.78
N CYS A 426 -31.11 4.90 -9.25
CA CYS A 426 -30.35 4.71 -8.02
C CYS A 426 -28.88 4.43 -8.38
N ARG A 427 -28.09 5.49 -8.66
CA ARG A 427 -26.66 5.34 -9.00
C ARG A 427 -25.80 5.13 -7.76
N ARG A 428 -25.07 4.01 -7.72
CA ARG A 428 -24.14 3.64 -6.64
C ARG A 428 -22.79 4.32 -6.89
N ILE A 429 -22.47 5.34 -6.11
CA ILE A 429 -21.20 6.07 -6.21
C ILE A 429 -20.27 5.64 -5.07
N ILE A 430 -18.98 5.44 -5.36
CA ILE A 430 -17.91 5.40 -4.36
C ILE A 430 -17.00 6.64 -4.48
N GLU A 431 -16.56 7.16 -3.35
CA GLU A 431 -15.60 8.27 -3.32
C GLU A 431 -14.20 7.81 -2.91
N ILE A 432 -13.15 8.42 -3.48
CA ILE A 432 -11.77 8.35 -2.96
C ILE A 432 -11.10 9.74 -2.93
N ALA A 433 -10.04 9.87 -2.13
CA ALA A 433 -9.15 11.04 -2.14
C ALA A 433 -7.71 10.66 -2.51
N VAL A 434 -7.03 11.52 -3.29
CA VAL A 434 -5.68 11.25 -3.82
C VAL A 434 -4.82 12.52 -3.76
N THR A 435 -3.77 12.51 -2.94
CA THR A 435 -2.69 13.51 -3.02
C THR A 435 -1.74 13.16 -4.15
N VAL A 436 -1.37 14.13 -4.98
CA VAL A 436 -0.37 13.93 -6.04
C VAL A 436 1.02 13.77 -5.42
N HIS A 437 1.60 12.58 -5.57
CA HIS A 437 3.01 12.36 -5.27
C HIS A 437 3.86 13.01 -6.36
N LYS A 438 4.74 13.93 -5.99
CA LYS A 438 5.73 14.57 -6.89
C LYS A 438 7.15 14.26 -6.42
N SER A 439 8.02 13.95 -7.38
CA SER A 439 9.45 13.74 -7.17
C SER A 439 10.24 14.73 -8.03
N LYS A 440 11.51 15.00 -7.66
CA LYS A 440 12.44 15.73 -8.54
C LYS A 440 12.63 14.96 -9.84
N ASP A 441 12.82 15.67 -10.93
CA ASP A 441 13.00 15.09 -12.25
C ASP A 441 14.08 15.80 -13.07
N TRP A 442 14.79 15.04 -13.90
CA TRP A 442 15.94 15.50 -14.69
C TRP A 442 15.56 16.31 -15.94
N LYS A 443 14.34 16.11 -16.45
CA LYS A 443 13.85 16.63 -17.74
C LYS A 443 12.90 17.81 -17.55
N HIS A 444 12.02 17.72 -16.55
CA HIS A 444 10.99 18.73 -16.26
C HIS A 444 11.06 19.31 -14.84
N GLY A 445 12.13 19.05 -14.09
CA GLY A 445 12.34 19.53 -12.71
C GLY A 445 11.51 18.79 -11.67
N THR A 446 10.25 18.46 -11.98
CA THR A 446 9.43 17.51 -11.20
C THR A 446 8.62 16.58 -12.11
N ARG A 447 8.33 15.37 -11.61
CA ARG A 447 7.37 14.44 -12.22
C ARG A 447 6.39 13.89 -11.18
N SER A 448 5.22 13.46 -11.62
CA SER A 448 4.21 12.76 -10.79
C SER A 448 4.50 11.27 -10.68
N GLY A 449 4.24 10.64 -9.52
CA GLY A 449 4.24 9.17 -9.41
C GLY A 449 3.07 8.53 -10.18
N VAL A 450 3.25 7.31 -10.71
CA VAL A 450 2.38 6.70 -11.75
C VAL A 450 0.88 6.77 -11.41
N GLY A 451 0.46 6.20 -10.28
CA GLY A 451 -0.96 6.14 -9.88
C GLY A 451 -1.58 7.52 -9.63
N SER A 452 -0.99 8.29 -8.71
CA SER A 452 -1.51 9.61 -8.38
C SER A 452 -1.43 10.61 -9.56
N GLY A 453 -0.46 10.45 -10.46
CA GLY A 453 -0.34 11.24 -11.68
C GLY A 453 -1.27 10.79 -12.80
N PHE A 454 -1.61 9.50 -12.88
CA PHE A 454 -2.68 8.99 -13.75
C PHE A 454 -4.02 9.60 -13.33
N LEU A 455 -4.39 9.45 -12.06
CA LEU A 455 -5.63 10.01 -11.51
C LEU A 455 -5.65 11.56 -11.59
N GLN A 456 -4.51 12.24 -11.40
CA GLN A 456 -4.40 13.69 -11.65
C GLN A 456 -4.81 14.05 -13.09
N ARG A 457 -4.31 13.31 -14.11
CA ARG A 457 -4.65 13.58 -15.52
C ARG A 457 -6.14 13.37 -15.82
N LEU A 458 -6.85 12.53 -15.08
CA LEU A 458 -8.30 12.36 -15.22
C LEU A 458 -9.06 13.52 -14.54
N ALA A 459 -8.64 13.91 -13.33
CA ALA A 459 -9.24 15.06 -12.63
C ALA A 459 -9.02 16.38 -13.37
N ASP A 460 -7.80 16.65 -13.87
CA ASP A 460 -7.51 17.86 -14.65
C ASP A 460 -8.32 17.89 -15.99
N GLN A 461 -8.73 16.74 -16.54
CA GLN A 461 -9.67 16.68 -17.69
C GLN A 461 -11.10 17.06 -17.29
N VAL A 462 -11.64 16.46 -16.22
CA VAL A 462 -12.98 16.79 -15.70
C VAL A 462 -13.08 18.28 -15.36
N ILE A 463 -12.13 18.79 -14.58
CA ILE A 463 -12.06 20.19 -14.15
C ILE A 463 -11.88 21.14 -15.35
N ALA A 464 -11.27 20.70 -16.46
CA ALA A 464 -11.17 21.49 -17.68
C ALA A 464 -12.48 21.51 -18.48
N ALA A 465 -13.26 20.42 -18.47
CA ALA A 465 -14.57 20.32 -19.11
C ALA A 465 -15.61 21.20 -18.40
N GLU A 466 -15.66 21.16 -17.07
CA GLU A 466 -16.56 22.02 -16.27
C GLU A 466 -16.31 23.51 -16.52
N LYS A 467 -15.04 23.92 -16.61
CA LYS A 467 -14.63 25.31 -16.95
C LYS A 467 -15.03 25.73 -18.36
N GLN A 468 -15.39 24.79 -19.23
CA GLN A 468 -15.92 25.03 -20.57
C GLN A 468 -17.46 24.91 -20.62
N GLY A 469 -18.12 24.63 -19.48
CA GLY A 469 -19.57 24.42 -19.41
C GLY A 469 -20.03 23.04 -19.89
N ILE A 470 -19.11 22.07 -20.04
CA ILE A 470 -19.39 20.69 -20.43
C ILE A 470 -19.68 19.88 -19.15
N ASP A 471 -20.80 19.16 -19.11
CA ASP A 471 -21.12 18.24 -18.00
C ASP A 471 -20.11 17.07 -17.98
N PRO A 472 -19.37 16.84 -16.88
CA PRO A 472 -18.44 15.72 -16.73
C PRO A 472 -19.03 14.35 -17.12
N LYS A 473 -20.34 14.17 -16.95
CA LYS A 473 -21.06 12.91 -17.19
C LYS A 473 -21.23 12.61 -18.68
N THR A 474 -20.82 13.53 -19.56
CA THR A 474 -20.74 13.33 -21.01
C THR A 474 -19.34 12.88 -21.49
N LEU A 475 -18.37 12.79 -20.58
CA LEU A 475 -17.01 12.33 -20.88
C LEU A 475 -16.92 10.80 -20.70
N ASP A 476 -16.39 10.07 -21.70
CA ASP A 476 -16.10 8.62 -21.63
C ASP A 476 -14.84 8.33 -20.76
N ILE A 477 -14.67 9.02 -19.63
CA ILE A 477 -13.51 8.85 -18.75
C ILE A 477 -13.76 7.71 -17.77
N HIS A 478 -12.83 6.76 -17.73
CA HIS A 478 -12.92 5.58 -16.90
C HIS A 478 -11.66 5.36 -16.06
N ILE A 479 -11.84 4.74 -14.89
CA ILE A 479 -10.78 4.29 -14.00
C ILE A 479 -10.77 2.74 -14.04
N PRO A 480 -9.73 2.10 -14.59
CA PRO A 480 -9.55 0.66 -14.45
C PRO A 480 -9.22 0.33 -12.98
N MET A 481 -10.18 -0.28 -12.28
CA MET A 481 -10.08 -0.61 -10.87
C MET A 481 -10.70 -1.97 -10.54
N PHE A 482 -10.32 -2.52 -9.40
CA PHE A 482 -10.96 -3.65 -8.76
C PHE A 482 -11.18 -3.33 -7.28
N ARG A 483 -12.15 -3.99 -6.65
CA ARG A 483 -12.38 -3.86 -5.22
C ARG A 483 -11.21 -4.46 -4.45
N GLY A 484 -10.69 -3.72 -3.46
CA GLY A 484 -9.63 -4.24 -2.59
C GLY A 484 -10.13 -5.39 -1.73
N LEU A 485 -9.23 -6.29 -1.34
CA LEU A 485 -9.49 -7.56 -0.63
C LEU A 485 -10.27 -7.49 0.71
N MET A 486 -10.65 -6.29 1.17
CA MET A 486 -11.39 -6.01 2.42
C MET A 486 -10.77 -6.59 3.70
N ALA A 487 -9.54 -7.08 3.61
CA ALA A 487 -8.74 -7.59 4.72
C ALA A 487 -8.27 -6.50 5.69
N ASN A 488 -8.58 -5.23 5.41
CA ASN A 488 -8.31 -4.09 6.26
C ASN A 488 -9.09 -4.21 7.60
N PRO A 489 -8.43 -4.21 8.76
CA PRO A 489 -9.11 -4.20 10.06
C PRO A 489 -10.13 -3.07 10.21
N LEU A 490 -9.91 -1.89 9.58
CA LEU A 490 -10.89 -0.79 9.53
C LEU A 490 -12.27 -1.24 9.03
N ALA A 491 -12.30 -2.14 8.05
CA ALA A 491 -13.53 -2.63 7.41
C ALA A 491 -14.17 -3.81 8.16
N ARG A 492 -13.38 -4.58 8.93
CA ARG A 492 -13.81 -5.85 9.53
C ARG A 492 -14.27 -5.73 10.97
N GLU A 493 -13.74 -4.77 11.72
CA GLU A 493 -13.87 -4.69 13.19
C GLU A 493 -14.65 -3.47 13.67
N PHE A 494 -15.48 -2.88 12.79
CA PHE A 494 -16.23 -1.65 13.09
C PHE A 494 -17.42 -1.90 14.03
N ILE A 495 -17.19 -1.74 15.34
CA ILE A 495 -18.24 -1.69 16.37
C ILE A 495 -18.82 -0.27 16.48
N LEU A 496 -20.16 -0.19 16.49
CA LEU A 496 -20.90 1.08 16.37
C LEU A 496 -20.82 1.97 17.61
N ASP A 497 -21.01 1.45 18.81
CA ASP A 497 -21.39 2.28 19.97
C ASP A 497 -20.25 2.73 20.90
N GLY A 498 -19.02 2.24 20.72
CA GLY A 498 -17.88 2.52 21.61
C GLY A 498 -17.10 3.80 21.32
N PRO A 499 -16.36 4.39 22.28
CA PRO A 499 -15.53 5.58 22.07
C PRO A 499 -14.50 5.41 20.94
N MET A 500 -14.33 6.43 20.09
CA MET A 500 -13.52 6.33 18.87
C MET A 500 -12.66 7.58 18.64
N LEU A 501 -11.35 7.39 18.49
CA LEU A 501 -10.39 8.44 18.14
C LEU A 501 -9.76 8.17 16.77
N LEU A 502 -9.87 9.13 15.85
CA LEU A 502 -9.43 9.04 14.46
C LEU A 502 -8.30 10.05 14.20
N ILE A 503 -7.08 9.59 13.96
CA ILE A 503 -5.88 10.43 13.85
C ILE A 503 -5.39 10.43 12.40
N GLY A 504 -5.70 11.49 11.64
CA GLY A 504 -5.53 11.54 10.19
C GLY A 504 -4.67 12.71 9.72
N ALA A 505 -3.56 12.45 9.03
CA ALA A 505 -2.68 13.49 8.50
C ALA A 505 -2.76 13.63 6.96
N GLY A 506 -3.03 14.84 6.47
CA GLY A 506 -3.27 15.09 5.04
C GLY A 506 -4.39 14.21 4.51
N VAL A 507 -4.16 13.52 3.38
CA VAL A 507 -5.14 12.57 2.80
C VAL A 507 -5.43 11.36 3.70
N GLY A 508 -4.65 11.13 4.76
CA GLY A 508 -4.99 10.17 5.82
C GLY A 508 -6.31 10.46 6.53
N ILE A 509 -6.85 11.68 6.41
CA ILE A 509 -8.19 12.01 6.91
C ILE A 509 -9.34 11.36 6.09
N ALA A 510 -9.06 10.91 4.86
CA ALA A 510 -10.08 10.49 3.92
C ALA A 510 -10.99 9.34 4.39
N PRO A 511 -10.47 8.17 4.84
CA PRO A 511 -11.33 7.08 5.32
C PRO A 511 -12.22 7.49 6.51
N PHE A 512 -11.74 8.41 7.35
CA PHE A 512 -12.46 8.85 8.55
C PHE A 512 -13.74 9.64 8.25
N ARG A 513 -13.88 10.25 7.07
CA ARG A 513 -15.13 10.92 6.65
C ARG A 513 -16.29 9.91 6.58
N GLY A 514 -16.06 8.72 6.03
CA GLY A 514 -17.06 7.64 6.03
C GLY A 514 -17.40 7.11 7.42
N PHE A 515 -16.39 6.95 8.29
CA PHE A 515 -16.60 6.53 9.68
C PHE A 515 -17.44 7.53 10.47
N VAL A 516 -17.16 8.83 10.34
CA VAL A 516 -17.93 9.89 11.01
C VAL A 516 -19.35 9.97 10.44
N GLN A 517 -19.53 9.95 9.11
CA GLN A 517 -20.86 9.95 8.49
C GLN A 517 -21.73 8.78 8.98
N ARG A 518 -21.17 7.57 9.11
CA ARG A 518 -21.87 6.39 9.64
C ARG A 518 -22.14 6.50 11.15
N ARG A 519 -21.20 7.03 11.94
CA ARG A 519 -21.37 7.28 13.38
C ARG A 519 -22.47 8.32 13.67
N LEU A 520 -22.46 9.46 12.97
CA LEU A 520 -23.40 10.58 13.20
C LEU A 520 -24.86 10.24 12.85
N LYS A 521 -25.12 9.17 12.09
CA LYS A 521 -26.48 8.63 11.91
C LYS A 521 -27.07 8.02 13.19
N SER A 522 -26.24 7.56 14.12
CA SER A 522 -26.69 7.03 15.42
C SER A 522 -26.62 8.13 16.47
N ALA A 523 -27.78 8.52 17.00
CA ALA A 523 -27.88 9.55 18.05
C ALA A 523 -27.05 9.19 19.31
N ASN A 524 -26.89 7.89 19.60
CA ASN A 524 -26.09 7.38 20.72
C ASN A 524 -24.57 7.54 20.52
N CYS A 525 -24.13 7.83 19.29
CA CYS A 525 -22.72 7.83 18.88
C CYS A 525 -22.14 9.22 18.62
N ALA A 526 -22.97 10.26 18.49
CA ALA A 526 -22.52 11.60 18.10
C ALA A 526 -21.46 12.19 19.04
N ASN A 527 -21.61 11.96 20.36
CA ASN A 527 -20.69 12.43 21.39
C ASN A 527 -19.59 11.39 21.74
N LYS A 528 -19.32 10.43 20.84
CA LYS A 528 -18.37 9.30 21.04
C LYS A 528 -17.33 9.15 19.92
N VAL A 529 -17.18 10.16 19.06
CA VAL A 529 -16.21 10.14 17.95
C VAL A 529 -15.44 11.45 17.90
N TRP A 530 -14.12 11.34 17.85
CA TRP A 530 -13.18 12.47 17.82
C TRP A 530 -12.17 12.29 16.70
N VAL A 531 -11.83 13.38 16.00
CA VAL A 531 -10.95 13.38 14.83
C VAL A 531 -9.86 14.41 15.02
N LEU A 532 -8.59 13.99 14.93
CA LEU A 532 -7.41 14.87 14.91
C LEU A 532 -6.90 14.97 13.46
N GLN A 533 -7.18 16.08 12.79
CA GLN A 533 -6.81 16.33 11.40
C GLN A 533 -5.49 17.13 11.29
N GLY A 534 -4.39 16.46 10.93
CA GLY A 534 -3.09 17.09 10.72
C GLY A 534 -2.96 17.75 9.34
N VAL A 535 -2.71 19.07 9.30
CA VAL A 535 -2.52 19.86 8.08
C VAL A 535 -1.29 20.78 8.16
N ARG A 536 -0.90 21.41 7.05
CA ARG A 536 0.10 22.51 7.06
C ARG A 536 -0.52 23.82 7.51
N ASP A 537 -1.58 24.20 6.79
CA ASP A 537 -2.28 25.48 6.86
C ASP A 537 -3.75 25.19 6.54
N SER A 538 -4.68 25.49 7.45
CA SER A 538 -6.10 25.19 7.24
C SER A 538 -6.71 26.02 6.09
N LEU A 539 -6.11 27.16 5.75
CA LEU A 539 -6.56 27.98 4.63
C LEU A 539 -6.19 27.39 3.26
N LEU A 540 -5.36 26.34 3.19
CA LEU A 540 -4.89 25.73 1.93
C LEU A 540 -5.11 24.21 1.85
N ASP A 541 -4.81 23.50 2.95
CA ASP A 541 -4.62 22.04 3.00
C ASP A 541 -5.73 21.30 3.78
N GLU A 542 -6.74 22.01 4.31
CA GLU A 542 -7.85 21.37 5.04
C GLU A 542 -8.82 20.67 4.09
N LEU A 543 -8.62 19.36 3.93
CA LEU A 543 -9.49 18.49 3.14
C LEU A 543 -10.85 18.34 3.82
N TYR A 544 -11.92 18.32 3.02
CA TYR A 544 -13.30 18.07 3.45
C TYR A 544 -13.85 19.04 4.51
N SER A 545 -13.34 20.27 4.60
CA SER A 545 -13.87 21.32 5.49
C SER A 545 -15.34 21.61 5.16
N GLY A 546 -16.25 21.44 6.14
CA GLY A 546 -17.70 21.61 5.97
C GLY A 546 -18.45 20.35 5.46
N GLU A 547 -17.78 19.23 5.26
CA GLU A 547 -18.38 17.97 4.77
C GLU A 547 -18.56 16.89 5.86
N TRP A 548 -18.28 17.20 7.13
CA TRP A 548 -18.36 16.21 8.23
C TRP A 548 -19.72 16.16 8.93
N GLY A 549 -20.60 17.14 8.67
CA GLY A 549 -21.95 17.22 9.23
C GLY A 549 -22.13 18.29 10.31
N VAL A 550 -23.33 18.36 10.89
CA VAL A 550 -23.79 19.48 11.75
C VAL A 550 -22.92 19.69 13.01
N HIS A 551 -22.18 18.67 13.44
CA HIS A 551 -21.33 18.70 14.65
C HIS A 551 -19.81 18.74 14.33
N GLU A 552 -19.42 19.20 13.13
CA GLU A 552 -18.01 19.20 12.68
C GLU A 552 -17.04 19.85 13.69
N GLU A 553 -17.38 21.01 14.28
CA GLU A 553 -16.53 21.69 15.27
C GLU A 553 -16.38 20.93 16.60
N GLN A 554 -17.30 20.01 16.91
CA GLN A 554 -17.31 19.21 18.14
C GLN A 554 -16.58 17.87 17.93
N VAL A 555 -16.63 17.34 16.72
CA VAL A 555 -16.00 16.07 16.32
C VAL A 555 -14.55 16.27 15.83
N LYS A 556 -14.26 17.35 15.10
CA LYS A 556 -13.02 17.50 14.30
C LYS A 556 -12.12 18.63 14.79
N LYS A 557 -10.98 18.26 15.39
CA LYS A 557 -9.88 19.17 15.74
C LYS A 557 -8.87 19.25 14.60
N VAL A 558 -8.72 20.42 13.99
CA VAL A 558 -7.66 20.69 13.01
C VAL A 558 -6.37 21.09 13.74
N VAL A 559 -5.26 20.45 13.36
CA VAL A 559 -3.92 20.64 13.95
C VAL A 559 -2.97 21.15 12.86
N GLN A 560 -2.42 22.35 13.04
CA GLN A 560 -1.67 23.08 12.01
C GLN A 560 -0.17 23.07 12.30
N SER A 561 0.61 22.48 11.40
CA SER A 561 2.06 22.35 11.52
C SER A 561 2.88 23.54 11.01
N ARG A 562 2.25 24.51 10.31
CA ARG A 562 2.92 25.72 9.78
C ARG A 562 2.19 27.03 10.08
N ARG A 563 1.21 27.03 10.98
CA ARG A 563 0.50 28.23 11.45
C ARG A 563 0.18 28.14 12.95
N GLY A 564 0.04 29.30 13.58
CA GLY A 564 -0.25 29.42 14.99
C GLY A 564 0.81 28.71 15.84
N GLU A 565 0.37 27.89 16.79
CA GLU A 565 1.24 27.14 17.71
C GLU A 565 2.13 26.08 17.02
N SER A 566 1.95 25.82 15.72
CA SER A 566 2.83 25.01 14.87
C SER A 566 3.11 23.61 15.43
N ARG A 567 2.04 22.81 15.54
CA ARG A 567 2.04 21.43 16.08
C ARG A 567 1.68 20.40 15.00
N TYR A 568 2.09 19.16 15.21
CA TYR A 568 1.56 17.99 14.50
C TYR A 568 0.60 17.21 15.40
N VAL A 569 -0.04 16.18 14.85
CA VAL A 569 -1.06 15.39 15.55
C VAL A 569 -0.52 14.69 16.81
N GLN A 570 0.74 14.27 16.83
CA GLN A 570 1.32 13.61 18.00
C GLN A 570 1.59 14.56 19.19
N GLU A 571 1.73 15.87 18.97
CA GLU A 571 1.71 16.81 20.09
C GLU A 571 0.28 17.05 20.57
N GLU A 572 -0.72 17.10 19.68
CA GLU A 572 -2.12 17.25 20.09
C GLU A 572 -2.63 16.02 20.89
N VAL A 573 -2.18 14.80 20.54
CA VAL A 573 -2.41 13.56 21.33
C VAL A 573 -1.92 13.73 22.78
N ARG A 574 -0.73 14.31 22.98
CA ARG A 574 -0.19 14.60 24.32
C ARG A 574 -0.97 15.70 25.04
N HIS A 575 -1.37 16.77 24.34
CA HIS A 575 -2.18 17.85 24.94
C HIS A 575 -3.60 17.40 25.32
N GLN A 576 -4.16 16.41 24.62
CA GLN A 576 -5.47 15.82 24.89
C GLN A 576 -5.38 14.48 25.65
N ALA A 577 -4.32 14.27 26.44
CA ALA A 577 -4.05 13.02 27.16
C ALA A 577 -5.24 12.49 27.98
N ASP A 578 -6.07 13.35 28.57
CA ASP A 578 -7.29 12.94 29.30
C ASP A 578 -8.35 12.30 28.37
N LEU A 579 -8.55 12.85 27.17
CA LEU A 579 -9.48 12.31 26.17
C LEU A 579 -8.92 11.03 25.54
N VAL A 580 -7.63 11.04 25.21
CA VAL A 580 -6.92 9.87 24.68
C VAL A 580 -6.99 8.72 25.69
N TRP A 581 -6.72 9.00 26.98
CA TRP A 581 -6.88 8.02 28.06
C TRP A 581 -8.32 7.50 28.14
N PHE A 582 -9.31 8.39 28.19
CA PHE A 582 -10.73 8.02 28.22
C PHE A 582 -11.14 7.08 27.07
N VAL A 583 -10.60 7.26 25.86
CA VAL A 583 -10.86 6.38 24.71
C VAL A 583 -10.11 5.05 24.86
N ILE A 584 -8.81 5.04 25.15
CA ILE A 584 -8.02 3.80 25.17
C ILE A 584 -8.35 2.92 26.39
N ASN A 585 -8.81 3.54 27.48
CA ASN A 585 -9.26 2.91 28.71
C ASN A 585 -10.78 2.59 28.71
N ALA A 586 -11.43 2.58 27.54
CA ALA A 586 -12.74 1.95 27.38
C ALA A 586 -12.58 0.51 26.86
N LEU A 587 -13.43 -0.41 27.35
CA LEU A 587 -13.44 -1.81 26.91
C LEU A 587 -13.78 -1.96 25.41
N ASP A 588 -14.65 -1.09 24.90
CA ASP A 588 -15.06 -0.99 23.49
C ASP A 588 -14.38 0.18 22.75
N GLY A 589 -13.38 0.81 23.39
CA GLY A 589 -12.65 1.97 22.89
C GLY A 589 -11.68 1.64 21.76
N ARG A 590 -11.70 2.46 20.70
CA ARG A 590 -10.93 2.22 19.46
C ARG A 590 -10.15 3.45 19.02
N VAL A 591 -8.90 3.23 18.61
CA VAL A 591 -8.00 4.26 18.06
C VAL A 591 -7.53 3.86 16.67
N PHE A 592 -7.68 4.76 15.72
CA PHE A 592 -7.36 4.55 14.33
C PHE A 592 -6.39 5.63 13.83
N VAL A 593 -5.32 5.24 13.14
CA VAL A 593 -4.28 6.15 12.65
C VAL A 593 -4.12 5.98 11.13
N CYS A 594 -4.20 7.08 10.38
CA CYS A 594 -4.08 7.07 8.92
C CYS A 594 -3.21 8.22 8.39
N GLY A 595 -2.32 7.90 7.44
CA GLY A 595 -1.40 8.85 6.82
C GLY A 595 -0.01 8.25 6.60
N SER A 596 1.05 9.05 6.64
CA SER A 596 2.38 8.51 6.35
C SER A 596 2.99 7.75 7.54
N SER A 597 3.65 6.62 7.28
CA SER A 597 4.30 5.82 8.35
C SER A 597 5.40 6.62 9.03
N LYS A 598 6.30 7.19 8.21
CA LYS A 598 7.51 7.86 8.68
C LYS A 598 7.18 9.21 9.31
N GLY A 599 7.69 9.44 10.53
CA GLY A 599 7.49 10.64 11.33
C GLY A 599 6.09 10.76 11.95
N MET A 600 5.02 10.57 11.17
CA MET A 600 3.64 10.72 11.68
C MET A 600 3.17 9.45 12.42
N GLY A 601 3.15 8.29 11.75
CA GLY A 601 2.78 7.02 12.38
C GLY A 601 3.66 6.68 13.59
N GLU A 602 4.98 6.72 13.39
CA GLU A 602 5.99 6.54 14.45
C GLU A 602 5.81 7.52 15.61
N GLY A 603 5.58 8.81 15.31
CA GLY A 603 5.42 9.85 16.33
C GLY A 603 4.12 9.74 17.12
N VAL A 604 3.03 9.31 16.48
CA VAL A 604 1.73 9.05 17.12
C VAL A 604 1.80 7.80 18.00
N GLU A 605 2.47 6.73 17.57
CA GLU A 605 2.63 5.53 18.39
C GLU A 605 3.42 5.80 19.69
N GLU A 606 4.53 6.54 19.64
CA GLU A 606 5.24 6.93 20.86
C GLU A 606 4.42 7.89 21.74
N ALA A 607 3.66 8.83 21.15
CA ALA A 607 2.76 9.70 21.92
C ALA A 607 1.64 8.93 22.64
N LEU A 608 1.12 7.87 22.01
CA LEU A 608 0.12 6.98 22.58
C LEU A 608 0.70 6.11 23.70
N ILE A 609 1.98 5.70 23.60
CA ILE A 609 2.72 5.05 24.69
C ILE A 609 2.92 6.02 25.86
N GLU A 610 3.37 7.25 25.60
CA GLU A 610 3.56 8.29 26.64
C GLU A 610 2.26 8.61 27.40
N VAL A 611 1.11 8.71 26.71
CA VAL A 611 -0.19 8.91 27.37
C VAL A 611 -0.57 7.70 28.24
N ALA A 612 -0.38 6.48 27.74
CA ALA A 612 -0.67 5.27 28.52
C ALA A 612 0.21 5.18 29.79
N MET A 613 1.49 5.54 29.71
CA MET A 613 2.36 5.67 30.89
C MET A 613 1.86 6.75 31.86
N ALA A 614 1.59 7.96 31.36
CA ALA A 614 1.27 9.13 32.18
C ALA A 614 -0.14 9.11 32.79
N LYS A 615 -1.07 8.29 32.28
CA LYS A 615 -2.46 8.21 32.74
C LYS A 615 -2.86 6.84 33.31
N GLY A 616 -2.31 5.75 32.78
CA GLY A 616 -2.47 4.41 33.35
C GLY A 616 -1.48 4.09 34.48
N ASN A 617 -0.53 4.99 34.77
CA ASN A 617 0.59 4.74 35.70
C ASN A 617 1.42 3.49 35.32
N LEU A 618 1.58 3.26 34.01
CA LEU A 618 2.34 2.14 33.45
C LEU A 618 3.80 2.51 33.23
N ASN A 619 4.71 1.54 33.34
CA ASN A 619 6.06 1.67 32.79
C ASN A 619 6.06 1.51 31.26
N ARG A 620 7.20 1.73 30.59
CA ARG A 620 7.26 1.79 29.12
C ARG A 620 7.09 0.43 28.46
N GLU A 621 7.44 -0.64 29.16
CA GLU A 621 7.32 -2.03 28.72
C GLU A 621 5.86 -2.48 28.84
N GLU A 622 5.22 -2.20 29.99
CA GLU A 622 3.78 -2.39 30.23
C GLU A 622 2.92 -1.61 29.23
N ALA A 623 3.27 -0.35 28.94
CA ALA A 623 2.55 0.47 27.96
C ALA A 623 2.68 -0.08 26.54
N LYS A 624 3.84 -0.65 26.16
CA LYS A 624 3.99 -1.35 24.88
C LYS A 624 3.18 -2.65 24.83
N GLU A 625 3.12 -3.41 25.93
CA GLU A 625 2.31 -4.63 26.01
C GLU A 625 0.80 -4.32 25.99
N PHE A 626 0.37 -3.22 26.62
CA PHE A 626 -0.99 -2.70 26.50
C PHE A 626 -1.33 -2.40 25.04
N TRP A 627 -0.46 -1.68 24.32
CA TRP A 627 -0.67 -1.38 22.91
C TRP A 627 -0.55 -2.61 21.98
N ALA A 628 0.25 -3.61 22.34
CA ALA A 628 0.26 -4.90 21.64
C ALA A 628 -1.09 -5.62 21.80
N ARG A 629 -1.61 -5.77 23.03
CA ARG A 629 -2.93 -6.34 23.28
C ARG A 629 -4.06 -5.55 22.60
N LYS A 630 -3.97 -4.22 22.53
CA LYS A 630 -4.90 -3.38 21.75
C LYS A 630 -4.80 -3.61 20.24
N LYS A 631 -3.62 -3.94 19.66
CA LYS A 631 -3.49 -4.35 18.26
C LYS A 631 -4.15 -5.71 18.01
N ASP A 632 -3.82 -6.70 18.85
CA ASP A 632 -4.31 -8.08 18.71
C ASP A 632 -5.84 -8.17 18.90
N ALA A 633 -6.43 -7.32 19.73
CA ALA A 633 -7.88 -7.17 19.90
C ALA A 633 -8.56 -6.28 18.84
N GLY A 634 -7.83 -5.79 17.83
CA GLY A 634 -8.37 -4.91 16.78
C GLY A 634 -8.73 -3.49 17.24
N GLN A 635 -8.35 -3.10 18.45
CA GLN A 635 -8.70 -1.82 19.08
C GLN A 635 -7.72 -0.69 18.77
N TYR A 636 -6.51 -1.02 18.29
CA TYR A 636 -5.57 -0.08 17.67
C TYR A 636 -5.21 -0.51 16.26
N ILE A 637 -5.56 0.31 15.27
CA ILE A 637 -5.32 0.02 13.85
C ILE A 637 -4.62 1.22 13.21
N ALA A 638 -3.41 1.00 12.69
CA ALA A 638 -2.59 2.01 12.03
C ALA A 638 -2.40 1.65 10.55
N GLU A 639 -3.22 2.24 9.68
CA GLU A 639 -3.03 2.15 8.22
C GLU A 639 -2.11 3.28 7.77
N THR A 640 -0.83 2.97 7.54
CA THR A 640 0.16 3.99 7.16
C THR A 640 1.01 3.61 5.95
N TRP A 641 1.51 4.62 5.23
CA TRP A 641 2.15 4.49 3.90
C TRP A 641 3.24 5.55 3.59
#